data_AF-A0A212JTR4-F1
#
_entry.id   AF-A0A212JTR4-F1
#
_cell.length_a   1.000
_cell.length_b   1.000
_cell.length_c   1.000
_cell.angle_alpha   90.00
_cell.angle_beta   90.00
_cell.angle_gamma   90.00
#
_symmetry.space_group_name_H-M   'P 1'
#
loop_
_entity.id
_entity.type
_entity.pdbx_description
1 polymer ?
#
loop_
_entity_poly.entity_id
_entity_poly.type
_entity_poly.pdbx_seq_one_letter_code
_entity_poly.pdbx_strand_id
1 'polypeptide(L)'
;MKTKLAATLFGIFLILSCISPSIAQVTIGQNEEPEKYSILQVKDHAIDRSGSLDAVTAEKGGLLLPRVELKKKKELLPFATETDVSNNGQDYQDAKLLHTGLIVYNLKEDEDEELCVGLNQWDGVQWNCFQEKIGNAIARVTDCSTIEFTGAYKDGVSLNSSNQMIVTLEVTKTGAYTLTATVGYAGDPDQDNGYFFTVTGVFLSKGTYTLTIQGSGTPVLFTPENNLGDYVTIIFNEKPLLDPSENSCSKRIFVENSAVKPAFRIDCASSKVFGSYYLDKELTALEYIEVNLRVDASSYPPGSVPAKARLWTDEVNGIKFEGEVSLSGPSVTVYLEGSGKPNTLNPIKLTIYSNSETTTATCEVIVRPVIKTKKIVTIGLNNDYGYAIYGSTLNHVQKMLGNHSSYPNTTNFGAANSTVPTEAFSYVHYATGNAEKESEIRAIIQAQKPDIIHIAYYHTPSTVEAPGVGQALAEYVKAGGVLFAQWEFDGYKIAQAFFQQMFPSATIKAERFNSSNTAITAGNVFRIEPFDDDITNGPFGDVRGLQWGDDGRDGIRVVGIPSDKIINYSSDVNLSQDNSDIIVDGATTFCRLKEYNVIFIGDGGFMAGQDKKMGDTNVYKHTQVFTISDDGQARPIPNTQYGNSGGIYFTVYNSLVFGNIFTWALKQAELTPYRP
;
A
#
# COMPACT_ATOMS: atom_id res chain seq x y z
N MET A 1 49.37 23.60 102.23
CA MET A 1 49.03 22.50 101.30
C MET A 1 48.10 22.88 100.14
N LYS A 2 47.25 23.92 100.22
CA LYS A 2 46.26 24.24 99.18
C LYS A 2 46.80 24.92 97.89
N THR A 3 47.89 25.69 97.97
CA THR A 3 48.42 26.45 96.82
C THR A 3 49.26 25.61 95.84
N LYS A 4 49.95 24.57 96.32
CA LYS A 4 50.72 23.67 95.44
C LYS A 4 49.82 22.75 94.62
N LEU A 5 48.70 22.28 95.18
CA LEU A 5 47.74 21.44 94.46
C LEU A 5 47.04 22.20 93.32
N ALA A 6 46.68 23.47 93.53
CA ALA A 6 46.07 24.32 92.51
C ALA A 6 47.03 24.63 91.34
N ALA A 7 48.31 24.91 91.64
CA ALA A 7 49.32 25.15 90.61
C ALA A 7 49.63 23.89 89.79
N THR A 8 49.67 22.71 90.43
CA THR A 8 49.86 21.43 89.72
C THR A 8 48.64 21.06 88.87
N LEU A 9 47.41 21.27 89.37
CA LEU A 9 46.20 21.05 88.58
C LEU A 9 46.09 22.02 87.39
N PHE A 10 46.48 23.28 87.57
CA PHE A 10 46.47 24.26 86.48
C PHE A 10 47.55 23.96 85.42
N GLY A 11 48.73 23.51 85.85
CA GLY A 11 49.80 23.06 84.95
C GLY A 11 49.41 21.80 84.17
N ILE A 12 48.74 20.83 84.81
CA ILE A 12 48.22 19.63 84.14
C ILE A 12 47.12 20.01 83.13
N PHE A 13 46.23 20.96 83.47
CA PHE A 13 45.19 21.42 82.56
C PHE A 13 45.75 22.12 81.31
N LEU A 14 46.79 22.95 81.48
CA LEU A 14 47.48 23.63 80.35
C LEU A 14 48.27 22.65 79.46
N ILE A 15 48.82 21.59 80.04
CA ILE A 15 49.52 20.55 79.28
C ILE A 15 48.52 19.65 78.54
N LEU A 16 47.38 19.31 79.14
CA LEU A 16 46.31 18.54 78.46
C LEU A 16 45.62 19.32 77.33
N SER A 17 45.53 20.65 77.43
CA SER A 17 44.97 21.49 76.35
C SER A 17 45.87 21.64 75.12
N CYS A 18 47.16 21.25 75.22
CA CYS A 18 48.13 21.39 74.12
C CYS A 18 48.41 20.08 73.35
N ILE A 19 47.84 18.94 73.73
CA ILE A 19 48.21 17.61 73.17
C ILE A 19 47.01 16.88 72.51
N SER A 20 45.85 17.53 72.38
CA SER A 20 44.71 16.93 71.67
C SER A 20 44.47 17.67 70.35
N PRO A 21 44.57 17.03 69.16
CA PRO A 21 44.02 17.64 67.96
C PRO A 21 42.51 17.79 68.18
N SER A 22 42.03 19.02 68.25
CA SER A 22 40.61 19.32 68.27
C SER A 22 40.04 19.01 66.89
N ILE A 23 39.54 17.78 66.70
CA ILE A 23 38.77 17.41 65.51
C ILE A 23 37.36 17.97 65.73
N ALA A 24 37.18 19.25 65.41
CA ALA A 24 35.88 19.90 65.47
C ALA A 24 35.33 20.05 64.06
N GLN A 25 34.08 19.62 63.86
CA GLN A 25 33.27 20.13 62.76
C GLN A 25 32.85 21.56 63.16
N VAL A 26 32.83 22.50 62.21
CA VAL A 26 32.54 23.91 62.53
C VAL A 26 31.47 24.47 61.60
N THR A 27 30.45 25.11 62.19
CA THR A 27 29.52 25.98 61.49
C THR A 27 30.02 27.41 61.64
N ILE A 28 30.36 28.07 60.54
CA ILE A 28 30.79 29.45 60.51
C ILE A 28 29.62 30.33 60.05
N GLY A 29 29.27 31.32 60.84
CA GLY A 29 28.17 32.25 60.60
C GLY A 29 26.90 31.98 61.43
N GLN A 30 26.78 30.81 62.06
CA GLN A 30 25.71 30.45 62.99
C GLN A 30 26.21 29.61 64.16
N ASN A 31 25.53 29.71 65.30
CA ASN A 31 25.85 28.97 66.52
C ASN A 31 25.02 27.68 66.64
N GLU A 32 25.20 26.77 65.69
CA GLU A 32 24.54 25.46 65.67
C GLU A 32 25.51 24.35 65.30
N GLU A 33 25.18 23.13 65.72
CA GLU A 33 25.98 21.96 65.38
C GLU A 33 26.01 21.78 63.85
N PRO A 34 27.19 21.56 63.25
CA PRO A 34 27.29 21.27 61.83
C PRO A 34 26.48 20.04 61.47
N GLU A 35 25.98 20.00 60.25
CA GLU A 35 25.28 18.82 59.75
C GLU A 35 26.24 17.62 59.75
N LYS A 36 25.67 16.46 60.07
CA LYS A 36 26.42 15.20 60.15
C LYS A 36 27.23 15.01 58.86
N TYR A 37 28.53 14.71 59.02
CA TYR A 37 29.53 14.56 57.95
C TYR A 37 30.09 15.85 57.31
N SER A 38 29.59 17.05 57.67
CA SER A 38 30.23 18.31 57.25
C SER A 38 31.41 18.65 58.17
N ILE A 39 32.61 18.78 57.61
CA ILE A 39 33.78 19.23 58.39
C ILE A 39 33.75 20.76 58.54
N LEU A 40 33.28 21.46 57.50
CA LEU A 40 33.08 22.89 57.46
C LEU A 40 31.70 23.20 56.86
N GLN A 41 30.89 23.97 57.57
CA GLN A 41 29.60 24.46 57.09
C GLN A 41 29.56 25.99 57.19
N VAL A 42 29.15 26.68 56.12
CA VAL A 42 29.02 28.14 56.08
C VAL A 42 27.55 28.48 55.86
N LYS A 43 26.91 29.09 56.85
CA LYS A 43 25.51 29.53 56.81
C LYS A 43 25.28 30.67 57.78
N ASP A 44 24.36 31.58 57.47
CA ASP A 44 23.93 32.67 58.34
C ASP A 44 22.43 32.61 58.70
N HIS A 45 21.74 31.52 58.34
CA HIS A 45 20.39 31.15 58.79
C HIS A 45 20.28 29.65 59.10
N ALA A 46 19.53 29.31 60.15
CA ALA A 46 19.17 27.93 60.46
C ALA A 46 17.93 27.51 59.64
N ILE A 47 17.90 26.23 59.23
CA ILE A 47 16.73 25.66 58.55
C ILE A 47 15.72 25.20 59.61
N ASP A 48 14.44 25.53 59.44
CA ASP A 48 13.36 24.88 60.18
C ASP A 48 13.24 23.42 59.73
N ARG A 49 13.74 22.51 60.56
CA ARG A 49 13.76 21.07 60.28
C ARG A 49 12.37 20.43 60.25
N SER A 50 11.31 21.15 60.62
CA SER A 50 9.92 20.68 60.50
C SER A 50 9.25 21.07 59.17
N GLY A 51 9.90 21.93 58.37
CA GLY A 51 9.45 22.40 57.06
C GLY A 51 10.27 21.85 55.87
N SER A 52 10.44 22.65 54.82
CA SER A 52 11.29 22.29 53.67
C SER A 52 12.76 22.22 54.09
N LEU A 53 13.41 21.07 53.85
CA LEU A 53 14.86 20.92 54.03
C LEU A 53 15.66 21.60 52.91
N ASP A 54 15.00 22.03 51.85
CA ASP A 54 15.54 22.85 50.76
C ASP A 54 15.15 24.31 51.00
N ALA A 55 15.86 24.98 51.90
CA ALA A 55 15.61 26.35 52.33
C ALA A 55 16.89 27.20 52.29
N VAL A 56 16.74 28.52 52.15
CA VAL A 56 17.87 29.46 52.13
C VAL A 56 18.61 29.42 53.47
N THR A 57 19.90 29.14 53.43
CA THR A 57 20.77 29.06 54.63
C THR A 57 21.74 30.23 54.74
N ALA A 58 21.80 31.09 53.73
CA ALA A 58 22.66 32.27 53.75
C ALA A 58 22.02 33.45 52.99
N GLU A 59 21.81 34.58 53.64
CA GLU A 59 21.26 35.82 53.05
C GLU A 59 22.26 36.98 53.05
N LYS A 60 23.25 36.97 53.95
CA LYS A 60 24.15 38.11 54.21
C LYS A 60 25.60 37.85 53.85
N GLY A 61 25.99 36.60 53.62
CA GLY A 61 27.35 36.23 53.24
C GLY A 61 27.47 34.82 52.67
N GLY A 62 28.68 34.44 52.28
CA GLY A 62 28.99 33.12 51.73
C GLY A 62 30.49 32.83 51.80
N LEU A 63 30.94 31.78 51.10
CA LEU A 63 32.36 31.48 50.99
C LEU A 63 33.01 32.44 49.99
N LEU A 64 33.79 33.41 50.48
CA LEU A 64 34.60 34.27 49.63
C LEU A 64 35.91 33.56 49.25
N LEU A 65 36.09 33.31 47.96
CA LEU A 65 37.26 32.63 47.42
C LEU A 65 38.38 33.61 47.04
N PRO A 66 39.66 33.17 47.04
CA PRO A 66 40.76 33.95 46.51
C PRO A 66 40.50 34.33 45.05
N ARG A 67 40.61 35.62 44.75
CA ARG A 67 40.46 36.17 43.40
C ARG A 67 41.84 36.27 42.76
N VAL A 68 42.04 35.59 41.63
CA VAL A 68 43.36 35.46 40.99
C VAL A 68 43.26 35.66 39.48
N GLU A 69 44.40 35.87 38.82
CA GLU A 69 44.52 35.76 37.37
C GLU A 69 45.38 34.55 37.04
N LEU A 70 44.74 33.44 36.68
CA LEU A 70 45.43 32.24 36.23
C LEU A 70 46.18 32.53 34.94
N LYS A 71 47.37 31.94 34.79
CA LYS A 71 48.27 32.24 33.66
C LYS A 71 48.41 31.08 32.67
N LYS A 72 48.32 29.84 33.14
CA LYS A 72 48.51 28.63 32.32
C LYS A 72 47.61 27.49 32.82
N LYS A 73 47.01 26.74 31.89
CA LYS A 73 46.05 25.66 32.21
C LYS A 73 46.61 24.57 33.11
N LYS A 74 47.87 24.19 32.88
CA LYS A 74 48.52 22.99 33.46
C LYS A 74 49.60 23.33 34.49
N GLU A 75 49.62 24.57 34.98
CA GLU A 75 50.62 25.07 35.92
C GLU A 75 49.94 25.79 37.10
N LEU A 76 50.60 25.77 38.25
CA LEU A 76 50.10 26.45 39.45
C LEU A 76 50.37 27.96 39.45
N LEU A 77 50.62 28.60 38.30
CA LEU A 77 50.75 30.06 38.22
C LEU A 77 49.39 30.74 38.48
N PRO A 78 49.30 31.78 39.33
CA PRO A 78 50.40 32.60 39.87
C PRO A 78 50.90 32.20 41.27
N PHE A 79 50.54 31.02 41.77
CA PHE A 79 50.90 30.55 43.12
C PHE A 79 52.32 29.98 43.21
N ALA A 80 52.86 29.48 42.10
CA ALA A 80 54.27 29.10 41.97
C ALA A 80 55.09 30.21 41.28
N THR A 81 56.42 30.16 41.39
CA THR A 81 57.29 31.07 40.62
C THR A 81 57.57 30.50 39.22
N GLU A 82 57.84 31.35 38.24
CA GLU A 82 58.23 30.90 36.88
C GLU A 82 59.47 29.99 36.89
N THR A 83 60.38 30.22 37.84
CA THR A 83 61.55 29.37 38.07
C THR A 83 61.17 27.97 38.54
N ASP A 84 60.19 27.83 39.44
CA ASP A 84 59.72 26.53 39.91
C ASP A 84 59.06 25.72 38.79
N VAL A 85 58.24 26.41 37.98
CA VAL A 85 57.61 25.82 36.78
C VAL A 85 58.67 25.34 35.80
N SER A 86 59.68 26.18 35.51
CA SER A 86 60.73 25.88 34.52
C SER A 86 61.67 24.77 34.98
N ASN A 87 62.06 24.78 36.26
CA ASN A 87 62.92 23.74 36.84
C ASN A 87 62.18 22.41 37.00
N ASN A 88 60.86 22.45 37.20
CA ASN A 88 59.97 21.30 37.27
C ASN A 88 60.44 20.19 38.23
N GLY A 89 61.08 20.59 39.34
CA GLY A 89 61.68 19.68 40.33
C GLY A 89 60.65 18.93 41.16
N GLN A 90 61.12 17.96 41.97
CA GLN A 90 60.25 17.09 42.77
C GLN A 90 59.31 17.88 43.70
N ASP A 91 59.82 18.95 44.34
CA ASP A 91 59.01 19.78 45.24
C ASP A 91 57.83 20.47 44.52
N TYR A 92 58.02 20.87 43.26
CA TYR A 92 56.92 21.44 42.45
C TYR A 92 55.94 20.37 41.98
N GLN A 93 56.41 19.17 41.62
CA GLN A 93 55.53 18.04 41.30
C GLN A 93 54.69 17.62 42.51
N ASP A 94 55.30 17.56 43.68
CA ASP A 94 54.61 17.26 44.93
C ASP A 94 53.60 18.38 45.24
N ALA A 95 53.94 19.65 45.01
CA ALA A 95 53.01 20.77 45.16
C ALA A 95 51.80 20.65 44.21
N LYS A 96 51.99 20.24 42.94
CA LYS A 96 50.87 20.01 42.01
C LYS A 96 49.87 18.99 42.56
N LEU A 97 50.35 17.91 43.16
CA LEU A 97 49.50 16.88 43.76
C LEU A 97 48.85 17.34 45.07
N LEU A 98 49.62 18.00 45.95
CA LEU A 98 49.15 18.46 47.26
C LEU A 98 48.10 19.56 47.17
N HIS A 99 48.08 20.34 46.08
CA HIS A 99 47.07 21.38 45.83
C HIS A 99 45.83 20.85 45.09
N THR A 100 45.71 19.54 44.86
CA THR A 100 44.49 18.95 44.30
C THR A 100 43.28 19.35 45.13
N GLY A 101 42.27 19.92 44.47
CA GLY A 101 41.08 20.46 45.12
C GLY A 101 41.16 21.94 45.48
N LEU A 102 42.25 22.65 45.14
CA LEU A 102 42.33 24.11 45.27
C LEU A 102 41.28 24.78 44.38
N ILE A 103 40.43 25.61 44.99
CA ILE A 103 39.35 26.34 44.29
C ILE A 103 39.61 27.85 44.39
N VAL A 104 39.53 28.53 43.25
CA VAL A 104 39.79 29.98 43.12
C VAL A 104 38.75 30.65 42.21
N TYR A 105 38.61 31.96 42.34
CA TYR A 105 37.85 32.77 41.40
C TYR A 105 38.81 33.46 40.43
N ASN A 106 38.87 32.97 39.19
CA ASN A 106 39.71 33.55 38.15
C ASN A 106 39.07 34.82 37.57
N LEU A 107 39.86 35.88 37.44
CA LEU A 107 39.41 37.22 37.05
C LEU A 107 39.48 37.48 35.54
N LYS A 108 40.23 36.66 34.79
CA LYS A 108 40.50 36.90 33.38
C LYS A 108 40.29 35.63 32.55
N GLU A 109 39.61 35.77 31.42
CA GLU A 109 39.46 34.72 30.42
C GLU A 109 40.67 34.72 29.50
N ASP A 110 41.13 33.53 29.12
CA ASP A 110 42.20 33.33 28.16
C ASP A 110 41.82 32.14 27.27
N GLU A 111 41.29 32.45 26.07
CA GLU A 111 40.78 31.44 25.13
C GLU A 111 41.91 30.55 24.58
N ASP A 112 43.11 31.11 24.39
CA ASP A 112 44.27 30.39 23.85
C ASP A 112 44.83 29.39 24.87
N GLU A 113 44.73 29.70 26.17
CA GLU A 113 45.15 28.84 27.27
C GLU A 113 43.99 28.05 27.90
N GLU A 114 42.79 28.08 27.32
CA GLU A 114 41.60 27.38 27.81
C GLU A 114 41.24 27.70 29.29
N LEU A 115 41.44 28.95 29.73
CA LEU A 115 41.13 29.44 31.07
C LEU A 115 39.86 30.30 31.08
N CYS A 116 38.89 29.98 31.93
CA CYS A 116 37.65 30.75 32.06
C CYS A 116 37.69 31.76 33.21
N VAL A 117 36.92 32.84 33.09
CA VAL A 117 36.53 33.68 34.23
C VAL A 117 35.60 32.90 35.16
N GLY A 118 35.73 33.11 36.46
CA GLY A 118 34.84 32.54 37.46
C GLY A 118 35.49 31.40 38.25
N LEU A 119 34.65 30.47 38.71
CA LEU A 119 35.09 29.42 39.63
C LEU A 119 35.93 28.36 38.91
N ASN A 120 37.16 28.15 39.37
CA ASN A 120 38.10 27.18 38.83
C ASN A 120 38.62 26.24 39.94
N GLN A 121 38.76 24.95 39.64
CA GLN A 121 39.38 23.96 40.52
C GLN A 121 40.63 23.36 39.90
N TRP A 122 41.69 23.24 40.69
CA TRP A 122 42.86 22.44 40.33
C TRP A 122 42.60 20.95 40.61
N ASP A 123 42.72 20.08 39.61
CA ASP A 123 42.49 18.63 39.75
C ASP A 123 43.76 17.81 40.04
N GLY A 124 44.90 18.48 40.25
CA GLY A 124 46.21 17.85 40.39
C GLY A 124 47.05 17.91 39.11
N VAL A 125 46.40 18.15 37.97
CA VAL A 125 47.03 18.19 36.64
C VAL A 125 46.78 19.53 35.94
N GLN A 126 45.55 20.05 36.02
CA GLN A 126 45.09 21.26 35.34
C GLN A 126 43.96 21.99 36.09
N TRP A 127 43.73 23.25 35.69
CA TRP A 127 42.60 24.06 36.14
C TRP A 127 41.32 23.71 35.35
N ASN A 128 40.24 23.36 36.03
CA ASN A 128 38.92 23.07 35.42
C ASN A 128 37.89 24.13 35.82
N CYS A 129 37.03 24.49 34.87
CA CYS A 129 35.96 25.45 35.04
C CYS A 129 34.69 24.78 35.58
N PHE A 130 34.03 25.40 36.58
CA PHE A 130 32.76 24.88 37.10
C PHE A 130 31.52 25.37 36.35
N GLN A 131 31.61 26.48 35.61
CA GLN A 131 30.54 26.98 34.75
C GLN A 131 30.99 26.90 33.30
N GLU A 132 30.60 25.85 32.58
CA GLU A 132 30.63 25.91 31.11
C GLU A 132 29.51 26.84 30.65
N LYS A 133 29.85 28.07 30.30
CA LYS A 133 28.99 28.86 29.42
C LYS A 133 29.04 28.15 28.07
N ILE A 134 28.03 27.34 27.77
CA ILE A 134 27.90 26.65 26.48
C ILE A 134 27.92 27.74 25.40
N GLY A 135 29.04 27.86 24.69
CA GLY A 135 29.23 28.88 23.65
C GLY A 135 28.35 28.64 22.43
N ASN A 136 28.50 29.46 21.40
CA ASN A 136 27.77 29.25 20.15
C ASN A 136 28.22 27.97 19.44
N ALA A 137 27.25 27.21 18.94
CA ALA A 137 27.50 26.06 18.08
C ALA A 137 28.12 26.50 16.76
N ILE A 138 28.89 25.59 16.16
CA ILE A 138 29.37 25.72 14.78
C ILE A 138 28.81 24.53 14.01
N ALA A 139 28.08 24.83 12.94
CA ALA A 139 27.50 23.85 12.05
C ALA A 139 27.64 24.30 10.59
N ARG A 140 27.59 23.35 9.67
CA ARG A 140 27.59 23.60 8.22
C ARG A 140 26.55 22.74 7.51
N VAL A 141 26.11 23.20 6.34
CA VAL A 141 25.33 22.38 5.40
C VAL A 141 26.32 21.64 4.51
N THR A 142 26.22 20.30 4.45
CA THR A 142 27.08 19.47 3.59
C THR A 142 26.47 19.23 2.21
N ASP A 143 25.15 19.31 2.10
CA ASP A 143 24.41 19.17 0.86
C ASP A 143 23.20 20.11 0.83
N CYS A 144 23.22 21.07 -0.09
CA CYS A 144 22.14 22.03 -0.29
C CYS A 144 20.83 21.39 -0.75
N SER A 145 20.85 20.19 -1.33
CA SER A 145 19.63 19.46 -1.70
C SER A 145 18.75 19.15 -0.49
N THR A 146 19.35 19.01 0.70
CA THR A 146 18.67 18.66 1.96
C THR A 146 17.87 19.80 2.59
N ILE A 147 17.96 21.02 2.04
CA ILE A 147 17.12 22.15 2.47
C ILE A 147 15.83 22.12 1.67
N GLU A 148 14.73 21.84 2.36
CA GLU A 148 13.40 21.70 1.76
C GLU A 148 12.40 22.64 2.43
N PHE A 149 11.44 23.14 1.65
CA PHE A 149 10.31 23.91 2.13
C PHE A 149 9.03 23.17 1.78
N THR A 150 8.18 22.92 2.77
CA THR A 150 6.89 22.25 2.62
C THR A 150 5.74 23.22 2.83
N GLY A 151 4.55 22.84 2.40
CA GLY A 151 3.33 23.65 2.49
C GLY A 151 3.12 24.57 1.29
N ALA A 152 1.87 25.01 1.10
CA ALA A 152 1.52 26.02 0.09
C ALA A 152 1.64 27.43 0.70
N TYR A 153 2.26 28.35 -0.03
CA TYR A 153 2.45 29.74 0.38
C TYR A 153 1.56 30.63 -0.49
N LYS A 154 0.77 31.52 0.12
CA LYS A 154 -0.16 32.40 -0.59
C LYS A 154 -0.08 33.81 -0.01
N ASP A 155 -0.16 34.83 -0.85
CA ASP A 155 -0.23 36.21 -0.38
C ASP A 155 -1.49 36.44 0.48
N GLY A 156 -1.35 37.22 1.55
CA GLY A 156 -2.42 37.50 2.51
C GLY A 156 -2.88 36.33 3.38
N VAL A 157 -2.28 35.13 3.26
CA VAL A 157 -2.62 33.95 4.06
C VAL A 157 -1.50 33.63 5.05
N SER A 158 -1.79 33.68 6.35
CA SER A 158 -0.79 33.36 7.38
C SER A 158 -0.33 31.90 7.29
N LEU A 159 0.97 31.70 7.50
CA LEU A 159 1.57 30.36 7.55
C LEU A 159 0.99 29.55 8.72
N ASN A 160 0.90 28.24 8.53
CA ASN A 160 0.40 27.30 9.52
C ASN A 160 1.38 26.13 9.74
N SER A 161 0.96 25.11 10.48
CA SER A 161 1.81 23.96 10.83
C SER A 161 2.29 23.14 9.62
N SER A 162 1.66 23.27 8.46
CA SER A 162 2.10 22.62 7.21
C SER A 162 3.22 23.35 6.49
N ASN A 163 3.49 24.63 6.81
CA ASN A 163 4.56 25.42 6.22
C ASN A 163 5.84 25.23 7.04
N GLN A 164 6.74 24.37 6.58
CA GLN A 164 7.95 24.03 7.33
C GLN A 164 9.20 24.15 6.46
N MET A 165 10.30 24.50 7.10
CA MET A 165 11.65 24.38 6.56
C MET A 165 12.32 23.16 7.20
N ILE A 166 12.85 22.27 6.36
CA ILE A 166 13.66 21.14 6.80
C ILE A 166 15.10 21.42 6.39
N VAL A 167 16.04 21.27 7.32
CA VAL A 167 17.47 21.48 7.06
C VAL A 167 18.31 20.45 7.80
N THR A 168 19.27 19.86 7.10
CA THR A 168 20.24 18.93 7.69
C THR A 168 21.60 19.62 7.87
N LEU A 169 22.12 19.57 9.10
CA LEU A 169 23.34 20.26 9.52
C LEU A 169 24.36 19.26 10.07
N GLU A 170 25.63 19.45 9.73
CA GLU A 170 26.76 18.79 10.40
C GLU A 170 27.32 19.72 11.49
N VAL A 171 27.16 19.34 12.75
CA VAL A 171 27.60 20.10 13.92
C VAL A 171 29.04 19.71 14.29
N THR A 172 29.96 20.66 14.17
CA THR A 172 31.40 20.48 14.43
C THR A 172 31.83 21.02 15.80
N LYS A 173 31.06 21.96 16.37
CA LYS A 173 31.18 22.45 17.75
C LYS A 173 29.81 22.46 18.43
N THR A 174 29.71 21.80 19.58
CA THR A 174 28.52 21.85 20.46
C THR A 174 28.30 23.26 20.98
N GLY A 175 27.04 23.60 21.26
CA GLY A 175 26.73 24.98 21.62
C GLY A 175 25.26 25.35 21.49
N ALA A 176 24.92 26.55 21.95
CA ALA A 176 23.64 27.19 21.63
C ALA A 176 23.60 27.59 20.16
N TYR A 177 22.44 27.50 19.53
CA TYR A 177 22.24 27.96 18.17
C TYR A 177 20.96 28.77 18.02
N THR A 178 21.01 29.73 17.11
CA THR A 178 19.85 30.39 16.49
C THR A 178 19.99 30.24 14.99
N LEU A 179 18.98 29.66 14.34
CA LEU A 179 18.88 29.58 12.89
C LEU A 179 17.67 30.41 12.46
N THR A 180 17.93 31.38 11.58
CA THR A 180 16.89 32.24 11.01
C THR A 180 16.98 32.19 9.49
N ALA A 181 15.85 31.96 8.83
CA ALA A 181 15.72 32.12 7.39
C ALA A 181 14.76 33.28 7.10
N THR A 182 15.29 34.35 6.50
CA THR A 182 14.52 35.53 6.07
C THR A 182 14.19 35.42 4.59
N VAL A 183 13.05 35.97 4.17
CA VAL A 183 12.52 35.78 2.82
C VAL A 183 12.30 37.12 2.13
N GLY A 184 13.12 37.39 1.11
CA GLY A 184 13.00 38.57 0.25
C GLY A 184 12.10 38.30 -0.95
N TYR A 185 11.32 39.29 -1.34
CA TYR A 185 10.33 39.19 -2.41
C TYR A 185 10.96 38.84 -3.76
N ALA A 186 10.30 37.96 -4.53
CA ALA A 186 10.76 37.52 -5.83
C ALA A 186 11.00 38.66 -6.85
N GLY A 187 10.21 39.74 -6.80
CA GLY A 187 10.35 40.89 -7.71
C GLY A 187 11.40 41.92 -7.28
N ASP A 188 11.78 41.92 -6.00
CA ASP A 188 12.79 42.80 -5.40
C ASP A 188 13.35 42.12 -4.13
N PRO A 189 14.53 41.45 -4.22
CA PRO A 189 15.08 40.67 -3.11
C PRO A 189 15.38 41.47 -1.84
N ASP A 190 15.54 42.80 -1.95
CA ASP A 190 15.80 43.68 -0.81
C ASP A 190 14.51 44.02 -0.04
N GLN A 191 13.34 43.71 -0.60
CA GLN A 191 12.04 43.89 0.03
C GLN A 191 11.63 42.62 0.80
N ASP A 192 11.40 42.72 2.11
CA ASP A 192 10.85 41.61 2.90
C ASP A 192 9.43 41.24 2.43
N ASN A 193 9.17 39.93 2.26
CA ASN A 193 7.83 39.45 1.89
C ASN A 193 6.99 39.01 3.10
N GLY A 194 7.42 39.27 4.34
CA GLY A 194 6.57 39.23 5.54
C GLY A 194 6.44 37.87 6.20
N TYR A 195 7.30 36.91 5.87
CA TYR A 195 7.38 35.60 6.51
C TYR A 195 8.82 35.10 6.65
N PHE A 196 9.04 34.25 7.66
CA PHE A 196 10.37 33.79 8.04
C PHE A 196 10.30 32.44 8.77
N PHE A 197 11.46 31.82 8.95
CA PHE A 197 11.64 30.62 9.76
C PHE A 197 12.66 30.93 10.85
N THR A 198 12.36 30.58 12.10
CA THR A 198 13.33 30.75 13.18
C THR A 198 13.25 29.60 14.18
N VAL A 199 14.40 29.16 14.66
CA VAL A 199 14.50 28.16 15.73
C VAL A 199 15.72 28.47 16.58
N THR A 200 15.61 28.21 17.87
CA THR A 200 16.71 28.27 18.83
C THR A 200 16.83 26.94 19.57
N GLY A 201 18.04 26.59 19.98
CA GLY A 201 18.28 25.35 20.71
C GLY A 201 19.73 25.19 21.16
N VAL A 202 20.07 24.00 21.62
CA VAL A 202 21.43 23.64 22.05
C VAL A 202 21.80 22.27 21.48
N PHE A 203 22.95 22.18 20.83
CA PHE A 203 23.55 20.89 20.45
C PHE A 203 24.44 20.39 21.58
N LEU A 204 24.05 19.25 22.17
CA LEU A 204 24.78 18.63 23.29
C LEU A 204 25.88 17.66 22.83
N SER A 205 25.89 17.27 21.56
CA SER A 205 26.95 16.44 20.96
C SER A 205 27.19 16.83 19.49
N LYS A 206 28.39 16.50 18.99
CA LYS A 206 28.73 16.65 17.56
C LYS A 206 28.00 15.57 16.74
N GLY A 207 27.73 15.86 15.47
CA GLY A 207 27.09 14.91 14.55
C GLY A 207 26.15 15.58 13.56
N THR A 208 25.39 14.76 12.83
CA THR A 208 24.40 15.23 11.86
C THR A 208 23.03 15.36 12.51
N TYR A 209 22.39 16.51 12.32
CA TYR A 209 21.05 16.81 12.85
C TYR A 209 20.14 17.29 11.74
N THR A 210 18.90 16.81 11.72
CA THR A 210 17.84 17.33 10.86
C THR A 210 16.90 18.17 11.72
N LEU A 211 16.77 19.44 11.38
CA LEU A 211 15.87 20.39 12.04
C LEU A 211 14.63 20.58 11.18
N THR A 212 13.45 20.56 11.81
CA THR A 212 12.17 20.92 11.19
C THR A 212 11.67 22.19 11.86
N ILE A 213 11.54 23.25 11.08
CA ILE A 213 11.31 24.61 11.56
C ILE A 213 9.99 25.09 11.01
N GLN A 214 9.05 25.42 11.88
CA GLN A 214 7.76 25.97 11.45
C GLN A 214 7.93 27.41 10.95
N GLY A 215 7.33 27.71 9.80
CA GLY A 215 7.26 29.06 9.27
C GLY A 215 6.31 29.94 10.07
N SER A 216 6.64 31.23 10.15
CA SER A 216 5.84 32.26 10.81
C SER A 216 5.68 33.47 9.88
N GLY A 217 4.56 34.19 10.03
CA GLY A 217 4.26 35.38 9.24
C GLY A 217 3.20 35.15 8.17
N THR A 218 3.04 36.14 7.29
CA THR A 218 2.04 36.16 6.21
C THR A 218 2.71 36.73 4.96
N PRO A 219 2.86 35.94 3.88
CA PRO A 219 3.36 36.47 2.62
C PRO A 219 2.55 37.69 2.18
N VAL A 220 3.21 38.78 1.78
CA VAL A 220 2.54 40.04 1.42
C VAL A 220 2.25 40.11 -0.07
N LEU A 221 3.19 39.67 -0.90
CA LEU A 221 3.14 39.67 -2.36
C LEU A 221 3.27 38.25 -2.89
N PHE A 222 2.57 37.96 -3.98
CA PHE A 222 2.71 36.70 -4.71
C PHE A 222 3.90 36.76 -5.68
N THR A 223 4.44 35.60 -6.05
CA THR A 223 5.54 35.51 -7.02
C THR A 223 5.10 36.04 -8.39
N PRO A 224 5.78 37.06 -8.97
CA PRO A 224 5.45 37.59 -10.29
C PRO A 224 5.66 36.55 -11.40
N GLU A 225 5.04 36.80 -12.55
CA GLU A 225 5.29 36.00 -13.74
C GLU A 225 6.80 35.94 -14.07
N ASN A 226 7.26 34.79 -14.58
CA ASN A 226 8.65 34.50 -14.92
C ASN A 226 9.66 34.51 -13.75
N ASN A 227 9.20 34.55 -12.50
CA ASN A 227 10.05 34.36 -11.33
C ASN A 227 9.94 32.94 -10.74
N LEU A 228 11.04 32.48 -10.13
CA LEU A 228 11.13 31.13 -9.53
C LEU A 228 10.63 31.06 -8.07
N GLY A 229 10.29 32.21 -7.48
CA GLY A 229 9.89 32.33 -6.07
C GLY A 229 10.73 33.35 -5.31
N ASP A 230 10.36 33.56 -4.06
CA ASP A 230 11.01 34.47 -3.13
C ASP A 230 12.40 33.97 -2.71
N TYR A 231 13.32 34.90 -2.46
CA TYR A 231 14.71 34.64 -2.12
C TYR A 231 14.88 34.30 -0.64
N VAL A 232 15.37 33.11 -0.34
CA VAL A 232 15.64 32.70 1.04
C VAL A 232 17.10 32.93 1.41
N THR A 233 17.32 33.62 2.53
CA THR A 233 18.64 33.82 3.13
C THR A 233 18.69 33.16 4.51
N ILE A 234 19.63 32.25 4.72
CA ILE A 234 19.74 31.47 5.97
C ILE A 234 20.94 31.94 6.77
N ILE A 235 20.68 32.35 8.01
CA ILE A 235 21.65 32.85 8.98
C ILE A 235 21.70 31.87 10.16
N PHE A 236 22.90 31.43 10.53
CA PHE A 236 23.16 30.58 11.67
C PHE A 236 24.14 31.30 12.61
N ASN A 237 23.69 31.59 13.84
CA ASN A 237 24.46 32.35 14.83
C ASN A 237 25.09 33.63 14.24
N GLU A 238 24.26 34.47 13.63
CA GLU A 238 24.62 35.77 13.01
C GLU A 238 25.52 35.69 11.77
N LYS A 239 25.88 34.49 11.31
CA LYS A 239 26.68 34.29 10.10
C LYS A 239 25.84 33.64 9.00
N PRO A 240 26.01 34.03 7.73
CA PRO A 240 25.41 33.30 6.61
C PRO A 240 25.82 31.83 6.69
N LEU A 241 24.82 30.95 6.71
CA LEU A 241 25.06 29.50 6.76
C LEU A 241 25.50 28.96 5.39
N LEU A 242 25.19 29.70 4.33
CA LEU A 242 25.50 29.40 2.94
C LEU A 242 26.40 30.50 2.39
N ASP A 243 27.39 30.12 1.58
CA ASP A 243 28.26 31.09 0.90
C ASP A 243 27.47 31.82 -0.21
N PRO A 244 27.32 33.15 -0.15
CA PRO A 244 26.59 33.91 -1.16
C PRO A 244 27.26 33.92 -2.55
N SER A 245 28.52 33.47 -2.67
CA SER A 245 29.23 33.35 -3.95
C SER A 245 28.99 32.02 -4.68
N GLU A 246 28.41 31.02 -3.99
CA GLU A 246 28.04 29.74 -4.59
C GLU A 246 26.59 29.75 -5.09
N ASN A 247 26.44 30.02 -6.40
CA ASN A 247 25.13 30.10 -7.06
C ASN A 247 24.29 28.81 -6.97
N SER A 248 24.92 27.66 -6.63
CA SER A 248 24.31 26.33 -6.52
C SER A 248 23.40 26.14 -5.30
N CYS A 249 23.45 27.02 -4.30
CA CYS A 249 22.68 26.86 -3.06
C CYS A 249 21.55 27.89 -2.86
N SER A 250 21.20 28.64 -3.92
CA SER A 250 20.09 29.59 -3.90
C SER A 250 18.74 28.88 -3.76
N LYS A 251 18.11 29.00 -2.57
CA LYS A 251 16.76 28.45 -2.33
C LYS A 251 15.69 29.49 -2.62
N ARG A 252 14.55 29.02 -3.14
CA ARG A 252 13.39 29.86 -3.49
C ARG A 252 12.10 29.25 -2.96
N ILE A 253 11.15 30.10 -2.56
CA ILE A 253 9.80 29.69 -2.13
C ILE A 253 8.79 30.35 -3.05
N PHE A 254 7.99 29.55 -3.73
CA PHE A 254 6.95 30.07 -4.62
C PHE A 254 5.71 30.49 -3.82
N VAL A 255 5.27 31.74 -3.97
CA VAL A 255 4.08 32.28 -3.32
C VAL A 255 2.96 32.45 -4.35
N GLU A 256 1.85 31.73 -4.18
CA GLU A 256 0.70 31.79 -5.06
C GLU A 256 -0.13 33.06 -4.85
N ASN A 257 -0.77 33.55 -5.92
CA ASN A 257 -1.73 34.64 -5.84
C ASN A 257 -3.08 34.11 -5.32
N SER A 258 -3.42 34.49 -4.09
CA SER A 258 -4.62 34.11 -3.35
C SER A 258 -5.92 34.58 -4.00
N ALA A 259 -5.87 35.63 -4.84
CA ALA A 259 -7.01 36.13 -5.60
C ALA A 259 -7.26 35.34 -6.90
N VAL A 260 -6.24 34.66 -7.44
CA VAL A 260 -6.40 33.81 -8.64
C VAL A 260 -6.87 32.44 -8.18
N LYS A 261 -8.14 32.15 -8.46
CA LYS A 261 -8.79 30.92 -8.04
C LYS A 261 -8.99 29.95 -9.19
N PRO A 262 -8.99 28.63 -8.92
CA PRO A 262 -9.31 27.62 -9.92
C PRO A 262 -10.80 27.70 -10.30
N ALA A 263 -11.08 28.11 -11.53
CA ALA A 263 -12.39 28.27 -12.12
C ALA A 263 -12.40 27.50 -13.43
N PHE A 264 -12.92 26.27 -13.39
CA PHE A 264 -12.96 25.39 -14.56
C PHE A 264 -14.13 24.40 -14.48
N ARG A 265 -14.49 23.82 -15.63
CA ARG A 265 -15.48 22.74 -15.73
C ARG A 265 -14.80 21.45 -16.20
N ILE A 266 -15.15 20.34 -15.57
CA ILE A 266 -14.69 19.02 -15.99
C ILE A 266 -15.51 18.59 -17.22
N ASP A 267 -14.85 18.19 -18.31
CA ASP A 267 -15.50 17.59 -19.46
C ASP A 267 -15.63 16.07 -19.26
N CYS A 268 -16.68 15.65 -18.55
CA CYS A 268 -16.87 14.25 -18.15
C CYS A 268 -16.90 13.27 -19.33
N ALA A 269 -17.34 13.71 -20.51
CA ALA A 269 -17.37 12.85 -21.69
C ALA A 269 -15.96 12.52 -22.24
N SER A 270 -14.96 13.30 -21.82
CA SER A 270 -13.56 13.11 -22.21
C SER A 270 -12.76 12.22 -21.27
N SER A 271 -13.32 11.87 -20.10
CA SER A 271 -12.62 11.08 -19.09
C SER A 271 -12.32 9.68 -19.60
N LYS A 272 -11.05 9.27 -19.56
CA LYS A 272 -10.59 7.95 -20.02
C LYS A 272 -9.71 7.29 -18.98
N VAL A 273 -9.94 6.00 -18.75
CA VAL A 273 -9.16 5.17 -17.84
C VAL A 273 -8.07 4.45 -18.65
N PHE A 274 -6.83 4.52 -18.18
CA PHE A 274 -5.65 3.92 -18.80
C PHE A 274 -4.94 2.96 -17.85
N GLY A 275 -4.25 1.97 -18.42
CA GLY A 275 -3.51 0.95 -17.67
C GLY A 275 -4.27 -0.37 -17.55
N SER A 276 -3.70 -1.32 -16.83
CA SER A 276 -4.29 -2.65 -16.59
C SER A 276 -4.34 -2.94 -15.10
N TYR A 277 -5.56 -3.09 -14.59
CA TYR A 277 -5.84 -3.17 -13.16
C TYR A 277 -5.96 -4.64 -12.76
N TYR A 278 -5.09 -5.13 -11.89
CA TYR A 278 -5.09 -6.54 -11.48
C TYR A 278 -5.47 -6.67 -10.01
N LEU A 279 -6.20 -7.74 -9.69
CA LEU A 279 -6.55 -8.07 -8.31
C LEU A 279 -5.29 -8.14 -7.42
N ASP A 280 -5.35 -7.45 -6.29
CA ASP A 280 -4.33 -7.35 -5.24
C ASP A 280 -2.94 -6.87 -5.73
N LYS A 281 -2.87 -6.25 -6.91
CA LYS A 281 -1.64 -5.63 -7.43
C LYS A 281 -1.65 -4.14 -7.17
N GLU A 282 -0.52 -3.62 -6.67
CA GLU A 282 -0.33 -2.18 -6.49
C GLU A 282 -0.42 -1.46 -7.84
N LEU A 283 -1.14 -0.34 -7.86
CA LEU A 283 -1.14 0.58 -8.99
C LEU A 283 0.22 1.27 -9.14
N THR A 284 0.54 1.63 -10.38
CA THR A 284 1.73 2.40 -10.74
C THR A 284 1.32 3.65 -11.51
N ALA A 285 2.28 4.51 -11.86
CA ALA A 285 2.03 5.67 -12.72
C ALA A 285 1.48 5.32 -14.13
N LEU A 286 1.50 4.05 -14.53
CA LEU A 286 0.89 3.58 -15.79
C LEU A 286 -0.64 3.43 -15.69
N GLU A 287 -1.18 3.34 -14.48
CA GLU A 287 -2.62 3.26 -14.21
C GLU A 287 -3.14 4.64 -13.82
N TYR A 288 -3.76 5.34 -14.76
CA TYR A 288 -4.18 6.73 -14.57
C TYR A 288 -5.51 7.04 -15.26
N ILE A 289 -6.13 8.14 -14.86
CA ILE A 289 -7.31 8.70 -15.53
C ILE A 289 -6.92 9.99 -16.24
N GLU A 290 -7.18 10.08 -17.53
CA GLU A 290 -7.06 11.32 -18.30
C GLU A 290 -8.38 12.11 -18.22
N VAL A 291 -8.30 13.40 -17.91
CA VAL A 291 -9.47 14.28 -17.79
C VAL A 291 -9.19 15.62 -18.47
N ASN A 292 -10.07 16.07 -19.37
CA ASN A 292 -9.96 17.42 -19.93
C ASN A 292 -10.82 18.43 -19.17
N LEU A 293 -10.26 19.63 -18.99
CA LEU A 293 -10.89 20.76 -18.32
C LEU A 293 -11.14 21.88 -19.31
N ARG A 294 -12.28 22.55 -19.16
CA ARG A 294 -12.57 23.84 -19.80
C ARG A 294 -12.36 24.94 -18.77
N VAL A 295 -11.42 25.82 -19.02
CA VAL A 295 -10.89 26.74 -18.01
C VAL A 295 -11.42 28.15 -18.24
N ASP A 296 -11.84 28.83 -17.18
CA ASP A 296 -12.19 30.25 -17.23
C ASP A 296 -10.92 31.12 -17.30
N ALA A 297 -10.95 32.18 -18.10
CA ALA A 297 -9.83 33.12 -18.22
C ALA A 297 -9.43 33.75 -16.88
N SER A 298 -10.33 33.81 -15.89
CA SER A 298 -10.00 34.28 -14.54
C SER A 298 -8.97 33.41 -13.81
N SER A 299 -8.76 32.17 -14.24
CA SER A 299 -7.76 31.26 -13.68
C SER A 299 -6.39 31.36 -14.33
N TYR A 300 -6.26 32.07 -15.44
CA TYR A 300 -4.99 32.33 -16.12
C TYR A 300 -4.90 33.76 -16.67
N PRO A 301 -5.09 34.79 -15.82
CA PRO A 301 -4.99 36.16 -16.26
C PRO A 301 -3.57 36.45 -16.81
N PRO A 302 -3.42 37.18 -17.94
CA PRO A 302 -2.12 37.58 -18.45
C PRO A 302 -1.32 38.36 -17.40
N GLY A 303 -0.01 38.12 -17.28
CA GLY A 303 0.82 38.83 -16.30
C GLY A 303 0.85 38.18 -14.91
N SER A 304 0.24 37.00 -14.73
CA SER A 304 0.13 36.32 -13.44
C SER A 304 0.33 34.82 -13.59
N VAL A 305 0.72 34.18 -12.49
CA VAL A 305 0.82 32.72 -12.42
C VAL A 305 -0.59 32.12 -12.47
N PRO A 306 -0.87 31.14 -13.34
CA PRO A 306 -2.16 30.46 -13.39
C PRO A 306 -2.50 29.74 -12.08
N ALA A 307 -3.79 29.67 -11.74
CA ALA A 307 -4.27 28.80 -10.67
C ALA A 307 -4.00 27.32 -11.00
N LYS A 308 -3.97 26.48 -9.95
CA LYS A 308 -3.82 25.03 -10.10
C LYS A 308 -5.14 24.31 -9.90
N ALA A 309 -5.46 23.43 -10.84
CA ALA A 309 -6.55 22.47 -10.70
C ALA A 309 -6.03 21.22 -10.00
N ARG A 310 -6.72 20.81 -8.93
CA ARG A 310 -6.54 19.51 -8.27
C ARG A 310 -7.81 18.70 -8.45
N LEU A 311 -7.65 17.48 -8.95
CA LEU A 311 -8.71 16.50 -9.11
C LEU A 311 -8.35 15.24 -8.32
N TRP A 312 -9.36 14.58 -7.75
CA TRP A 312 -9.17 13.34 -7.00
C TRP A 312 -10.44 12.49 -7.05
N THR A 313 -10.32 11.20 -6.78
CA THR A 313 -11.48 10.32 -6.62
C THR A 313 -11.76 10.01 -5.15
N ASP A 314 -12.93 9.45 -4.88
CA ASP A 314 -13.13 8.62 -3.70
C ASP A 314 -12.22 7.37 -3.72
N GLU A 315 -12.08 6.73 -2.56
CA GLU A 315 -11.40 5.44 -2.44
C GLU A 315 -12.46 4.34 -2.44
N VAL A 316 -12.47 3.51 -3.48
CA VAL A 316 -13.46 2.44 -3.65
C VAL A 316 -12.71 1.16 -4.02
N ASN A 317 -13.02 0.07 -3.30
CA ASN A 317 -12.41 -1.25 -3.54
C ASN A 317 -10.87 -1.23 -3.59
N GLY A 318 -10.27 -0.42 -2.70
CA GLY A 318 -8.84 -0.36 -2.45
C GLY A 318 -8.03 0.52 -3.41
N ILE A 319 -8.67 1.27 -4.31
CA ILE A 319 -8.00 2.20 -5.23
C ILE A 319 -8.57 3.61 -5.18
N LYS A 320 -7.72 4.60 -5.49
CA LYS A 320 -8.08 6.00 -5.70
C LYS A 320 -7.10 6.65 -6.68
N PHE A 321 -7.48 7.80 -7.21
CA PHE A 321 -6.66 8.57 -8.15
C PHE A 321 -6.60 10.03 -7.74
N GLU A 322 -5.46 10.68 -7.97
CA GLU A 322 -5.30 12.12 -7.79
C GLU A 322 -4.33 12.74 -8.80
N GLY A 323 -4.53 14.01 -9.11
CA GLY A 323 -3.66 14.74 -10.02
C GLY A 323 -3.80 16.25 -9.87
N GLU A 324 -2.74 16.96 -10.23
CA GLU A 324 -2.67 18.43 -10.20
C GLU A 324 -2.10 18.95 -11.53
N VAL A 325 -2.64 20.07 -12.03
CA VAL A 325 -2.10 20.76 -13.21
C VAL A 325 -2.28 22.27 -13.11
N SER A 326 -1.38 23.03 -13.73
CA SER A 326 -1.54 24.48 -13.89
C SER A 326 -2.54 24.81 -15.00
N LEU A 327 -3.44 25.74 -14.75
CA LEU A 327 -4.53 26.12 -15.65
C LEU A 327 -4.09 27.07 -16.76
N SER A 328 -3.04 26.75 -17.53
CA SER A 328 -2.33 27.68 -18.41
C SER A 328 -3.02 28.11 -19.71
N GLY A 329 -4.30 27.78 -19.91
CA GLY A 329 -5.04 28.12 -21.12
C GLY A 329 -6.50 27.66 -21.07
N PRO A 330 -7.28 27.91 -22.15
CA PRO A 330 -8.72 27.65 -22.18
C PRO A 330 -9.09 26.17 -22.09
N SER A 331 -8.14 25.28 -22.40
CA SER A 331 -8.30 23.83 -22.30
C SER A 331 -7.01 23.22 -21.76
N VAL A 332 -7.13 22.41 -20.71
CA VAL A 332 -5.99 21.75 -20.06
C VAL A 332 -6.37 20.29 -19.77
N THR A 333 -5.42 19.38 -19.95
CA THR A 333 -5.55 17.95 -19.61
C THR A 333 -4.89 17.68 -18.26
N VAL A 334 -5.58 16.95 -17.39
CA VAL A 334 -5.06 16.44 -16.11
C VAL A 334 -4.91 14.93 -16.20
N TYR A 335 -3.81 14.41 -15.67
CA TYR A 335 -3.60 12.98 -15.46
C TYR A 335 -3.72 12.70 -13.96
N LEU A 336 -4.67 11.85 -13.59
CA LEU A 336 -4.87 11.42 -12.20
C LEU A 336 -4.15 10.09 -12.03
N GLU A 337 -3.03 10.08 -11.31
CA GLU A 337 -2.26 8.86 -11.04
C GLU A 337 -2.97 8.00 -9.99
N GLY A 338 -3.01 6.70 -10.25
CA GLY A 338 -3.64 5.73 -9.36
C GLY A 338 -2.74 5.30 -8.21
N SER A 339 -3.35 5.04 -7.05
CA SER A 339 -2.68 4.43 -5.89
C SER A 339 -3.56 3.34 -5.26
N GLY A 340 -2.94 2.42 -4.53
CA GLY A 340 -3.61 1.32 -3.85
C GLY A 340 -3.66 0.01 -4.65
N LYS A 341 -4.55 -0.90 -4.24
CA LYS A 341 -4.69 -2.25 -4.80
C LYS A 341 -6.17 -2.57 -5.05
N PRO A 342 -6.58 -2.91 -6.28
CA PRO A 342 -7.94 -3.40 -6.52
C PRO A 342 -8.19 -4.68 -5.73
N ASN A 343 -9.22 -4.72 -4.90
CA ASN A 343 -9.57 -5.90 -4.08
C ASN A 343 -10.78 -6.68 -4.62
N THR A 344 -11.21 -6.38 -5.84
CA THR A 344 -12.34 -7.03 -6.52
C THR A 344 -12.05 -7.21 -8.00
N LEU A 345 -12.78 -8.13 -8.63
CA LEU A 345 -12.84 -8.29 -10.09
C LEU A 345 -14.09 -7.64 -10.71
N ASN A 346 -14.98 -7.09 -9.89
CA ASN A 346 -16.16 -6.38 -10.39
C ASN A 346 -15.78 -4.96 -10.84
N PRO A 347 -16.55 -4.34 -11.75
CA PRO A 347 -16.32 -2.95 -12.15
C PRO A 347 -16.34 -2.00 -10.93
N ILE A 348 -15.31 -1.16 -10.82
CA ILE A 348 -15.12 -0.20 -9.74
C ILE A 348 -15.55 1.17 -10.25
N LYS A 349 -16.66 1.67 -9.69
CA LYS A 349 -17.22 2.98 -10.03
C LYS A 349 -16.63 4.04 -9.10
N LEU A 350 -15.94 5.02 -9.65
CA LEU A 350 -15.28 6.11 -8.93
C LEU A 350 -15.88 7.44 -9.31
N THR A 351 -15.94 8.35 -8.34
CA THR A 351 -16.44 9.72 -8.50
C THR A 351 -15.28 10.69 -8.48
N ILE A 352 -15.10 11.47 -9.55
CA ILE A 352 -14.08 12.50 -9.66
C ILE A 352 -14.59 13.80 -9.04
N TYR A 353 -13.84 14.31 -8.07
CA TYR A 353 -14.00 15.59 -7.40
C TYR A 353 -12.93 16.58 -7.86
N SER A 354 -13.16 17.86 -7.60
CA SER A 354 -12.18 18.90 -7.93
C SER A 354 -12.23 20.08 -6.96
N ASN A 355 -11.21 20.91 -7.01
CA ASN A 355 -11.13 22.18 -6.27
C ASN A 355 -11.72 23.39 -7.04
N SER A 356 -12.46 23.18 -8.13
CA SER A 356 -13.02 24.30 -8.92
C SER A 356 -14.05 25.12 -8.14
N GLU A 357 -13.98 26.43 -8.25
CA GLU A 357 -14.97 27.36 -7.68
C GLU A 357 -16.23 27.50 -8.53
N THR A 358 -16.20 27.07 -9.79
CA THR A 358 -17.30 27.29 -10.75
C THR A 358 -18.28 26.13 -10.84
N THR A 359 -17.94 24.95 -10.32
CA THR A 359 -18.78 23.76 -10.45
C THR A 359 -18.60 22.77 -9.32
N THR A 360 -19.71 22.20 -8.86
CA THR A 360 -19.75 21.01 -8.00
C THR A 360 -19.97 19.73 -8.80
N ALA A 361 -20.01 19.81 -10.13
CA ALA A 361 -20.24 18.65 -10.99
C ALA A 361 -19.12 17.63 -10.83
N THR A 362 -19.50 16.41 -10.43
CA THR A 362 -18.62 15.25 -10.35
C THR A 362 -18.77 14.39 -11.59
N CYS A 363 -17.68 13.79 -12.07
CA CYS A 363 -17.73 12.82 -13.16
C CYS A 363 -17.61 11.39 -12.60
N GLU A 364 -18.31 10.44 -13.20
CA GLU A 364 -18.14 9.03 -12.85
C GLU A 364 -17.26 8.33 -13.88
N VAL A 365 -16.29 7.56 -13.41
CA VAL A 365 -15.46 6.68 -14.25
C VAL A 365 -15.54 5.26 -13.73
N ILE A 366 -15.40 4.29 -14.64
CA ILE A 366 -15.45 2.87 -14.31
C ILE A 366 -14.08 2.26 -14.62
N VAL A 367 -13.38 1.85 -13.56
CA VAL A 367 -12.20 1.01 -13.67
C VAL A 367 -12.65 -0.44 -13.73
N ARG A 368 -12.13 -1.20 -14.68
CA ARG A 368 -12.49 -2.61 -14.87
C ARG A 368 -11.26 -3.49 -14.65
N PRO A 369 -11.18 -4.19 -13.51
CA PRO A 369 -10.10 -5.15 -13.26
C PRO A 369 -10.01 -6.21 -14.36
N VAL A 370 -8.79 -6.55 -14.75
CA VAL A 370 -8.43 -7.50 -15.80
C VAL A 370 -8.02 -8.83 -15.17
N ILE A 371 -8.64 -9.91 -15.64
CA ILE A 371 -8.24 -11.28 -15.27
C ILE A 371 -6.94 -11.63 -16.01
N LYS A 372 -5.94 -12.12 -15.27
CA LYS A 372 -4.65 -12.49 -15.86
C LYS A 372 -4.77 -13.68 -16.80
N THR A 373 -3.72 -13.90 -17.58
CA THR A 373 -3.62 -15.07 -18.46
C THR A 373 -3.98 -16.36 -17.73
N LYS A 374 -4.95 -17.13 -18.26
CA LYS A 374 -5.37 -18.44 -17.72
C LYS A 374 -4.95 -19.60 -18.61
N LYS A 375 -4.45 -20.66 -17.98
CA LYS A 375 -4.08 -21.91 -18.62
C LYS A 375 -5.21 -22.92 -18.54
N ILE A 376 -5.70 -23.32 -19.70
CA ILE A 376 -6.87 -24.17 -19.87
C ILE A 376 -6.42 -25.48 -20.51
N VAL A 377 -6.70 -26.58 -19.82
CA VAL A 377 -6.51 -27.93 -20.37
C VAL A 377 -7.87 -28.46 -20.79
N THR A 378 -8.01 -28.83 -22.06
CA THR A 378 -9.19 -29.53 -22.56
C THR A 378 -8.87 -30.99 -22.81
N ILE A 379 -9.67 -31.89 -22.25
CA ILE A 379 -9.59 -33.34 -22.45
C ILE A 379 -10.85 -33.79 -23.18
N GLY A 380 -10.70 -34.34 -24.38
CA GLY A 380 -11.85 -34.85 -25.14
C GLY A 380 -11.58 -35.02 -26.62
N LEU A 381 -12.63 -35.24 -27.38
CA LEU A 381 -12.61 -35.36 -28.84
C LEU A 381 -12.47 -33.98 -29.45
N ASN A 382 -11.47 -33.85 -30.32
CA ASN A 382 -11.28 -32.67 -31.14
C ASN A 382 -11.80 -32.93 -32.56
N ASN A 383 -12.90 -32.28 -32.93
CA ASN A 383 -13.46 -32.35 -34.27
C ASN A 383 -14.23 -31.06 -34.59
N ASP A 384 -14.80 -31.02 -35.79
CA ASP A 384 -15.48 -29.83 -36.32
C ASP A 384 -16.84 -29.54 -35.68
N TYR A 385 -17.32 -30.40 -34.77
CA TYR A 385 -18.54 -30.15 -33.99
C TYR A 385 -18.32 -29.23 -32.79
N GLY A 386 -17.07 -28.93 -32.42
CA GLY A 386 -16.78 -27.90 -31.43
C GLY A 386 -16.94 -28.31 -29.96
N TYR A 387 -16.93 -29.62 -29.67
CA TYR A 387 -17.03 -30.16 -28.31
C TYR A 387 -15.95 -29.65 -27.35
N ALA A 388 -14.73 -29.52 -27.83
CA ALA A 388 -13.58 -29.06 -27.06
C ALA A 388 -13.45 -27.52 -27.15
N ILE A 389 -13.18 -26.83 -26.04
CA ILE A 389 -12.87 -25.39 -26.04
C ILE A 389 -11.70 -25.07 -27.00
N TYR A 390 -10.76 -26.01 -27.15
CA TYR A 390 -9.61 -25.87 -28.02
C TYR A 390 -9.34 -27.12 -28.87
N GLY A 391 -9.13 -26.92 -30.18
CA GLY A 391 -8.52 -27.91 -31.06
C GLY A 391 -8.90 -27.84 -32.55
N SER A 392 -10.13 -27.46 -32.92
CA SER A 392 -10.57 -27.40 -34.33
C SER A 392 -10.93 -25.96 -34.72
N THR A 393 -10.39 -25.52 -35.85
CA THR A 393 -10.62 -24.18 -36.43
C THR A 393 -12.08 -23.95 -36.86
N LEU A 394 -12.89 -25.00 -37.01
CA LEU A 394 -14.30 -24.87 -37.39
C LEU A 394 -15.25 -24.71 -36.19
N ASN A 395 -14.70 -24.50 -34.99
CA ASN A 395 -15.45 -24.40 -33.74
C ASN A 395 -15.91 -22.95 -33.43
N HIS A 396 -17.21 -22.75 -33.25
CA HIS A 396 -17.81 -21.50 -32.79
C HIS A 396 -17.31 -21.02 -31.41
N VAL A 397 -16.99 -21.94 -30.49
CA VAL A 397 -16.40 -21.62 -29.17
C VAL A 397 -15.07 -20.92 -29.34
N GLN A 398 -14.18 -21.42 -30.21
CA GLN A 398 -12.87 -20.78 -30.44
C GLN A 398 -13.01 -19.37 -31.02
N LYS A 399 -14.00 -19.14 -31.88
CA LYS A 399 -14.33 -17.81 -32.42
C LYS A 399 -14.87 -16.87 -31.34
N MET A 400 -15.76 -17.36 -30.47
CA MET A 400 -16.27 -16.61 -29.34
C MET A 400 -15.14 -16.17 -28.39
N LEU A 401 -14.15 -17.05 -28.16
CA LEU A 401 -12.99 -16.80 -27.30
C LEU A 401 -11.84 -16.05 -27.99
N GLY A 402 -11.95 -15.74 -29.28
CA GLY A 402 -10.92 -15.02 -30.05
C GLY A 402 -9.62 -15.79 -30.30
N ASN A 403 -9.63 -17.11 -30.10
CA ASN A 403 -8.47 -17.99 -30.23
C ASN A 403 -8.39 -18.68 -31.60
N HIS A 404 -9.00 -18.08 -32.61
CA HIS A 404 -8.96 -18.55 -33.98
C HIS A 404 -8.10 -17.59 -34.81
N SER A 405 -7.09 -18.09 -35.52
CA SER A 405 -6.14 -17.27 -36.28
C SER A 405 -6.81 -16.33 -37.30
N SER A 406 -7.95 -16.74 -37.86
CA SER A 406 -8.78 -15.91 -38.76
C SER A 406 -9.88 -15.08 -38.09
N TYR A 407 -10.11 -15.24 -36.77
CA TYR A 407 -11.15 -14.50 -36.02
C TYR A 407 -10.59 -14.01 -34.67
N PRO A 408 -9.67 -13.02 -34.68
CA PRO A 408 -9.25 -12.37 -33.45
C PRO A 408 -10.45 -11.61 -32.88
N ASN A 409 -10.97 -12.06 -31.76
CA ASN A 409 -12.13 -11.46 -31.11
C ASN A 409 -11.75 -11.03 -29.70
N THR A 410 -11.55 -9.73 -29.52
CA THR A 410 -11.24 -9.13 -28.22
C THR A 410 -12.46 -8.49 -27.56
N THR A 411 -13.64 -8.52 -28.19
CA THR A 411 -14.84 -7.84 -27.69
C THR A 411 -15.60 -8.64 -26.65
N ASN A 412 -15.58 -9.97 -26.75
CA ASN A 412 -16.09 -10.83 -25.69
C ASN A 412 -15.08 -10.89 -24.52
N PHE A 413 -13.84 -11.25 -24.84
CA PHE A 413 -12.74 -11.44 -23.90
C PHE A 413 -11.51 -10.67 -24.39
N GLY A 414 -11.02 -9.70 -23.62
CA GLY A 414 -9.87 -8.89 -24.01
C GLY A 414 -9.52 -7.82 -22.97
N ALA A 415 -8.33 -7.23 -23.03
CA ALA A 415 -7.86 -6.34 -21.96
C ALA A 415 -8.61 -4.98 -21.92
N ALA A 416 -9.11 -4.51 -23.07
CA ALA A 416 -9.77 -3.20 -23.19
C ALA A 416 -11.09 -3.31 -23.97
N ASN A 417 -12.11 -2.57 -23.51
CA ASN A 417 -13.43 -2.46 -24.16
C ASN A 417 -14.12 -3.81 -24.46
N SER A 418 -13.81 -4.83 -23.67
CA SER A 418 -14.42 -6.15 -23.76
C SER A 418 -15.58 -6.30 -22.78
N THR A 419 -16.43 -7.29 -23.03
CA THR A 419 -17.50 -7.71 -22.13
C THR A 419 -16.91 -8.24 -20.81
N VAL A 420 -15.84 -9.05 -20.92
CA VAL A 420 -15.08 -9.60 -19.79
C VAL A 420 -13.60 -9.24 -19.95
N PRO A 421 -13.07 -8.34 -19.10
CA PRO A 421 -11.67 -7.96 -19.16
C PRO A 421 -10.73 -9.12 -18.84
N THR A 422 -9.94 -9.53 -19.84
CA THR A 422 -9.00 -10.66 -19.74
C THR A 422 -7.74 -10.35 -20.53
N GLU A 423 -6.57 -10.73 -20.01
CA GLU A 423 -5.30 -10.54 -20.70
C GLU A 423 -5.16 -11.49 -21.90
N ALA A 424 -5.15 -12.80 -21.65
CA ALA A 424 -5.01 -13.83 -22.67
C ALA A 424 -5.42 -15.21 -22.14
N PHE A 425 -5.36 -16.22 -23.00
CA PHE A 425 -5.57 -17.62 -22.64
C PHE A 425 -4.45 -18.49 -23.22
N SER A 426 -4.03 -19.50 -22.47
CA SER A 426 -3.12 -20.55 -22.95
C SER A 426 -3.87 -21.88 -22.96
N TYR A 427 -3.87 -22.58 -24.08
CA TYR A 427 -4.65 -23.80 -24.25
C TYR A 427 -3.76 -25.02 -24.47
N VAL A 428 -4.14 -26.14 -23.88
CA VAL A 428 -3.55 -27.45 -24.15
C VAL A 428 -4.67 -28.46 -24.36
N HIS A 429 -4.62 -29.16 -25.48
CA HIS A 429 -5.59 -30.20 -25.80
C HIS A 429 -4.97 -31.58 -25.58
N TYR A 430 -5.70 -32.46 -24.91
CA TYR A 430 -5.40 -33.89 -24.80
C TYR A 430 -6.55 -34.71 -25.39
N ALA A 431 -6.22 -35.55 -26.37
CA ALA A 431 -7.16 -36.53 -26.90
C ALA A 431 -7.57 -37.54 -25.82
N THR A 432 -8.77 -38.10 -25.97
CA THR A 432 -9.43 -38.99 -24.99
C THR A 432 -8.54 -40.15 -24.55
N GLY A 433 -7.87 -40.82 -25.49
CA GLY A 433 -6.97 -41.96 -25.24
C GLY A 433 -5.70 -41.64 -24.42
N ASN A 434 -5.41 -40.37 -24.15
CA ASN A 434 -4.26 -39.93 -23.35
C ASN A 434 -4.64 -39.51 -21.92
N ALA A 435 -5.90 -39.74 -21.52
CA ALA A 435 -6.45 -39.31 -20.24
C ALA A 435 -7.43 -40.35 -19.68
N GLU A 436 -7.26 -41.62 -20.02
CA GLU A 436 -8.18 -42.69 -19.63
C GLU A 436 -7.88 -43.24 -18.23
N LYS A 437 -6.69 -42.97 -17.68
CA LYS A 437 -6.24 -43.52 -16.39
C LYS A 437 -5.95 -42.43 -15.37
N GLU A 438 -6.02 -42.81 -14.10
CA GLU A 438 -5.66 -41.93 -12.98
C GLU A 438 -4.26 -41.32 -13.14
N SER A 439 -3.27 -42.15 -13.45
CA SER A 439 -1.87 -41.71 -13.60
C SER A 439 -1.69 -40.69 -14.72
N GLU A 440 -2.49 -40.79 -15.79
CA GLU A 440 -2.44 -39.89 -16.94
C GLU A 440 -3.03 -38.53 -16.57
N ILE A 441 -4.19 -38.50 -15.91
CA ILE A 441 -4.80 -37.26 -15.40
C ILE A 441 -3.84 -36.55 -14.43
N ARG A 442 -3.25 -37.29 -13.49
CA ARG A 442 -2.27 -36.73 -12.55
C ARG A 442 -1.04 -36.17 -13.25
N ALA A 443 -0.52 -36.88 -14.26
CA ALA A 443 0.61 -36.40 -15.05
C ALA A 443 0.26 -35.11 -15.82
N ILE A 444 -0.94 -35.02 -16.40
CA ILE A 444 -1.43 -33.80 -17.07
C ILE A 444 -1.50 -32.62 -16.09
N ILE A 445 -2.13 -32.82 -14.92
CA ILE A 445 -2.24 -31.78 -13.89
C ILE A 445 -0.86 -31.31 -13.43
N GLN A 446 0.06 -32.24 -13.16
CA GLN A 446 1.41 -31.92 -12.70
C GLN A 446 2.23 -31.18 -13.77
N ALA A 447 2.18 -31.65 -15.01
CA ALA A 447 2.95 -31.08 -16.11
C ALA A 447 2.40 -29.72 -16.54
N GLN A 448 1.07 -29.58 -16.61
CA GLN A 448 0.45 -28.37 -17.14
C GLN A 448 0.16 -27.34 -16.06
N LYS A 449 -0.13 -27.75 -14.82
CA LYS A 449 -0.64 -26.87 -13.76
C LYS A 449 -1.80 -26.00 -14.25
N PRO A 450 -2.89 -26.61 -14.75
CA PRO A 450 -3.99 -25.87 -15.35
C PRO A 450 -4.75 -25.05 -14.30
N ASP A 451 -5.17 -23.84 -14.68
CA ASP A 451 -6.16 -23.05 -13.93
C ASP A 451 -7.56 -23.65 -14.09
N ILE A 452 -7.87 -24.13 -15.30
CA ILE A 452 -9.15 -24.74 -15.65
C ILE A 452 -8.90 -26.06 -16.39
N ILE A 453 -9.57 -27.12 -15.95
CA ILE A 453 -9.73 -28.36 -16.72
C ILE A 453 -11.13 -28.38 -17.30
N HIS A 454 -11.21 -28.53 -18.61
CA HIS A 454 -12.44 -28.74 -19.35
C HIS A 454 -12.49 -30.19 -19.83
N ILE A 455 -13.53 -30.92 -19.44
CA ILE A 455 -13.82 -32.24 -20.00
C ILE A 455 -14.85 -32.05 -21.11
N ALA A 456 -14.48 -32.45 -22.32
CA ALA A 456 -15.33 -32.46 -23.51
C ALA A 456 -15.76 -33.89 -23.86
N TYR A 457 -16.80 -34.00 -24.69
CA TYR A 457 -17.07 -35.23 -25.43
C TYR A 457 -15.82 -35.64 -26.22
N TYR A 458 -15.32 -36.88 -26.23
CA TYR A 458 -15.84 -38.14 -25.67
C TYR A 458 -14.88 -38.73 -24.61
N HIS A 459 -14.90 -38.22 -23.38
CA HIS A 459 -14.06 -38.76 -22.30
C HIS A 459 -14.75 -39.92 -21.56
N THR A 460 -14.44 -41.17 -21.95
CA THR A 460 -15.08 -42.38 -21.38
C THR A 460 -14.06 -43.48 -21.02
N PRO A 461 -13.30 -43.32 -19.92
CA PRO A 461 -12.52 -44.40 -19.32
C PRO A 461 -13.31 -45.68 -19.11
N SER A 462 -12.59 -46.81 -19.07
CA SER A 462 -13.19 -48.09 -18.72
C SER A 462 -13.79 -48.06 -17.30
N THR A 463 -14.70 -48.98 -17.00
CA THR A 463 -15.30 -49.11 -15.65
C THR A 463 -14.25 -49.31 -14.55
N VAL A 464 -13.10 -49.90 -14.88
CA VAL A 464 -12.00 -50.13 -13.92
C VAL A 464 -11.23 -48.84 -13.62
N GLU A 465 -11.05 -47.97 -14.62
CA GLU A 465 -10.23 -46.76 -14.51
C GLU A 465 -11.04 -45.53 -14.04
N ALA A 466 -12.34 -45.49 -14.33
CA ALA A 466 -13.22 -44.37 -14.00
C ALA A 466 -13.17 -43.94 -12.52
N PRO A 467 -13.08 -44.85 -11.51
CA PRO A 467 -12.89 -44.46 -10.12
C PRO A 467 -11.65 -43.61 -9.85
N GLY A 468 -10.49 -44.03 -10.37
CA GLY A 468 -9.23 -43.31 -10.17
C GLY A 468 -9.18 -41.98 -10.92
N VAL A 469 -9.75 -41.93 -12.13
CA VAL A 469 -9.92 -40.67 -12.89
C VAL A 469 -10.79 -39.67 -12.11
N GLY A 470 -11.95 -40.13 -11.59
CA GLY A 470 -12.83 -39.30 -10.78
C GLY A 470 -12.16 -38.79 -9.50
N GLN A 471 -11.33 -39.62 -8.86
CA GLN A 471 -10.53 -39.24 -7.70
C GLN A 471 -9.50 -38.14 -8.03
N ALA A 472 -8.72 -38.30 -9.10
CA ALA A 472 -7.70 -37.32 -9.48
C ALA A 472 -8.33 -35.93 -9.78
N LEU A 473 -9.49 -35.91 -10.45
CA LEU A 473 -10.23 -34.67 -10.71
C LEU A 473 -10.81 -34.05 -9.44
N ALA A 474 -11.32 -34.86 -8.50
CA ALA A 474 -11.83 -34.38 -7.21
C ALA A 474 -10.70 -33.75 -6.37
N GLU A 475 -9.51 -34.35 -6.36
CA GLU A 475 -8.34 -33.79 -5.67
C GLU A 475 -7.88 -32.47 -6.29
N TYR A 476 -7.84 -32.37 -7.63
CA TYR A 476 -7.53 -31.13 -8.34
C TYR A 476 -8.46 -29.98 -7.94
N VAL A 477 -9.77 -30.25 -7.89
CA VAL A 477 -10.79 -29.27 -7.49
C VAL A 477 -10.65 -28.88 -6.01
N LYS A 478 -10.40 -29.85 -5.12
CA LYS A 478 -10.17 -29.59 -3.69
C LYS A 478 -8.93 -28.73 -3.44
N ALA A 479 -7.96 -28.76 -4.36
CA ALA A 479 -6.78 -27.91 -4.36
C ALA A 479 -7.00 -26.52 -5.01
N GLY A 480 -8.25 -26.17 -5.35
CA GLY A 480 -8.65 -24.87 -5.91
C GLY A 480 -8.86 -24.85 -7.43
N GLY A 481 -8.48 -25.93 -8.13
CA GLY A 481 -8.63 -26.03 -9.58
C GLY A 481 -10.08 -25.91 -10.05
N VAL A 482 -10.31 -25.32 -11.23
CA VAL A 482 -11.65 -25.19 -11.79
C VAL A 482 -11.92 -26.34 -12.76
N LEU A 483 -13.02 -27.06 -12.54
CA LEU A 483 -13.46 -28.16 -13.41
C LEU A 483 -14.74 -27.76 -14.14
N PHE A 484 -14.68 -27.67 -15.46
CA PHE A 484 -15.86 -27.64 -16.33
C PHE A 484 -16.06 -29.01 -16.96
N ALA A 485 -16.96 -29.80 -16.39
CA ALA A 485 -17.18 -31.18 -16.77
C ALA A 485 -18.43 -31.35 -17.64
N GLN A 486 -18.23 -31.67 -18.92
CA GLN A 486 -19.27 -32.06 -19.86
C GLN A 486 -19.14 -33.56 -20.13
N TRP A 487 -19.86 -34.36 -19.35
CA TRP A 487 -19.84 -35.81 -19.49
C TRP A 487 -21.10 -36.29 -20.18
N GLU A 488 -20.93 -37.24 -21.09
CA GLU A 488 -22.00 -37.88 -21.87
C GLU A 488 -21.71 -39.38 -21.98
N PHE A 489 -22.68 -40.17 -22.46
CA PHE A 489 -22.52 -41.60 -22.74
C PHE A 489 -21.98 -42.36 -21.52
N ASP A 490 -20.83 -43.03 -21.63
CA ASP A 490 -20.19 -43.78 -20.55
C ASP A 490 -19.41 -42.89 -19.55
N GLY A 491 -19.36 -41.58 -19.79
CA GLY A 491 -18.82 -40.58 -18.88
C GLY A 491 -19.55 -40.52 -17.53
N TYR A 492 -20.79 -41.03 -17.43
CA TYR A 492 -21.50 -41.15 -16.15
C TYR A 492 -20.70 -41.94 -15.10
N LYS A 493 -19.87 -42.90 -15.51
CA LYS A 493 -19.03 -43.67 -14.59
C LYS A 493 -18.01 -42.78 -13.88
N ILE A 494 -17.43 -41.82 -14.60
CA ILE A 494 -16.53 -40.81 -14.03
C ILE A 494 -17.33 -39.84 -13.17
N ALA A 495 -18.47 -39.34 -13.66
CA ALA A 495 -19.32 -38.41 -12.91
C ALA A 495 -19.72 -39.02 -11.56
N GLN A 496 -20.16 -40.28 -11.54
CA GLN A 496 -20.48 -40.99 -10.31
C GLN A 496 -19.28 -41.07 -9.37
N ALA A 497 -18.13 -41.54 -9.87
CA ALA A 497 -16.91 -41.65 -9.07
C ALA A 497 -16.47 -40.29 -8.50
N PHE A 498 -16.45 -39.25 -9.34
CA PHE A 498 -16.10 -37.89 -8.93
C PHE A 498 -17.02 -37.38 -7.82
N PHE A 499 -18.34 -37.45 -8.00
CA PHE A 499 -19.28 -36.96 -6.99
C PHE A 499 -19.28 -37.80 -5.71
N GLN A 500 -19.00 -39.11 -5.78
CA GLN A 500 -18.77 -39.95 -4.58
C GLN A 500 -17.52 -39.51 -3.81
N GLN A 501 -16.48 -39.04 -4.50
CA GLN A 501 -15.28 -38.48 -3.85
C GLN A 501 -15.51 -37.08 -3.28
N MET A 502 -16.38 -36.28 -3.88
CA MET A 502 -16.78 -34.97 -3.35
C MET A 502 -17.73 -35.12 -2.14
N PHE A 503 -18.59 -36.13 -2.14
CA PHE A 503 -19.64 -36.34 -1.13
C PHE A 503 -19.66 -37.79 -0.62
N PRO A 504 -18.65 -38.23 0.15
CA PRO A 504 -18.50 -39.64 0.56
C PRO A 504 -19.62 -40.16 1.47
N SER A 505 -20.36 -39.28 2.13
CA SER A 505 -21.49 -39.64 2.99
C SER A 505 -22.83 -39.76 2.25
N ALA A 506 -22.88 -39.39 0.96
CA ALA A 506 -24.11 -39.41 0.16
C ALA A 506 -24.15 -40.66 -0.73
N THR A 507 -25.35 -41.20 -0.94
CA THR A 507 -25.57 -42.26 -1.93
C THR A 507 -25.73 -41.62 -3.31
N ILE A 508 -24.61 -41.42 -4.00
CA ILE A 508 -24.58 -40.84 -5.35
C ILE A 508 -24.72 -41.94 -6.40
N LYS A 509 -25.63 -41.71 -7.35
CA LYS A 509 -25.76 -42.49 -8.59
C LYS A 509 -25.69 -41.55 -9.79
N ALA A 510 -24.86 -41.87 -10.77
CA ALA A 510 -24.97 -41.26 -12.09
C ALA A 510 -25.45 -42.31 -13.09
N GLU A 511 -26.23 -41.90 -14.07
CA GLU A 511 -26.77 -42.80 -15.07
C GLU A 511 -27.09 -42.05 -16.36
N ARG A 512 -27.15 -42.79 -17.46
CA ARG A 512 -27.68 -42.25 -18.72
C ARG A 512 -29.17 -42.06 -18.58
N PHE A 513 -29.67 -40.86 -18.86
CA PHE A 513 -31.11 -40.61 -18.78
C PHE A 513 -31.89 -41.19 -19.99
N ASN A 514 -31.20 -41.68 -21.04
CA ASN A 514 -31.84 -42.20 -22.26
C ASN A 514 -31.46 -43.65 -22.66
N SER A 515 -30.99 -44.47 -21.71
CA SER A 515 -30.40 -45.79 -22.03
C SER A 515 -31.39 -46.90 -22.44
N SER A 516 -32.70 -46.66 -22.46
CA SER A 516 -33.71 -47.71 -22.70
C SER A 516 -34.86 -47.35 -23.64
N ASN A 517 -35.02 -46.09 -24.07
CA ASN A 517 -36.18 -45.68 -24.87
C ASN A 517 -35.79 -45.23 -26.29
N THR A 518 -36.13 -46.06 -27.27
CA THR A 518 -35.95 -45.74 -28.70
C THR A 518 -36.79 -44.54 -29.18
N ALA A 519 -37.69 -44.01 -28.34
CA ALA A 519 -38.56 -42.89 -28.65
C ALA A 519 -37.90 -41.51 -28.56
N ILE A 520 -36.81 -41.34 -27.79
CA ILE A 520 -36.18 -40.02 -27.59
C ILE A 520 -35.12 -39.76 -28.67
N THR A 521 -35.47 -38.86 -29.61
CA THR A 521 -34.55 -38.36 -30.64
C THR A 521 -33.57 -37.32 -30.08
N ALA A 522 -32.47 -37.05 -30.80
CA ALA A 522 -31.55 -35.96 -30.44
C ALA A 522 -32.27 -34.60 -30.45
N GLY A 523 -31.85 -33.68 -29.59
CA GLY A 523 -32.45 -32.35 -29.50
C GLY A 523 -33.31 -32.13 -28.26
N ASN A 524 -32.96 -32.71 -27.11
CA ASN A 524 -33.64 -32.49 -25.85
C ASN A 524 -33.45 -31.05 -25.39
N VAL A 525 -34.46 -30.56 -24.67
CA VAL A 525 -34.53 -29.17 -24.21
C VAL A 525 -34.86 -29.18 -22.74
N PHE A 526 -34.09 -28.46 -21.95
CA PHE A 526 -34.28 -28.38 -20.51
C PHE A 526 -34.45 -26.93 -20.07
N ARG A 527 -35.13 -26.73 -18.94
CA ARG A 527 -35.35 -25.42 -18.36
C ARG A 527 -34.17 -25.01 -17.48
N ILE A 528 -33.76 -23.76 -17.60
CA ILE A 528 -32.84 -23.11 -16.66
C ILE A 528 -33.67 -22.53 -15.50
N GLU A 529 -33.32 -22.87 -14.27
CA GLU A 529 -34.03 -22.42 -13.08
C GLU A 529 -34.01 -20.87 -12.93
N PRO A 530 -35.11 -20.24 -12.48
CA PRO A 530 -35.29 -18.78 -12.54
C PRO A 530 -34.75 -18.05 -11.29
N PHE A 531 -33.56 -18.38 -10.80
CA PHE A 531 -32.90 -17.66 -9.69
C PHE A 531 -31.69 -16.86 -10.16
N ASP A 532 -31.30 -15.85 -9.40
CA ASP A 532 -30.15 -14.99 -9.70
C ASP A 532 -28.82 -15.65 -9.28
N ASP A 533 -27.89 -15.76 -10.24
CA ASP A 533 -26.55 -16.32 -10.08
C ASP A 533 -25.67 -15.88 -11.27
N ASP A 534 -24.34 -15.88 -11.10
CA ASP A 534 -23.38 -15.50 -12.16
C ASP A 534 -23.57 -16.27 -13.48
N ILE A 535 -24.10 -17.50 -13.42
CA ILE A 535 -24.37 -18.35 -14.60
C ILE A 535 -25.69 -18.00 -15.26
N THR A 536 -26.74 -17.75 -14.47
CA THR A 536 -28.09 -17.46 -14.98
C THR A 536 -28.28 -16.00 -15.34
N ASN A 537 -27.48 -15.09 -14.79
CA ASN A 537 -27.53 -13.65 -15.04
C ASN A 537 -26.11 -13.06 -15.08
N GLY A 538 -25.34 -13.52 -16.07
CA GLY A 538 -23.96 -13.10 -16.27
C GLY A 538 -23.78 -12.04 -17.36
N PRO A 539 -22.53 -11.68 -17.68
CA PRO A 539 -22.22 -10.57 -18.57
C PRO A 539 -22.62 -10.80 -20.03
N PHE A 540 -22.93 -12.05 -20.42
CA PHE A 540 -23.43 -12.36 -21.77
C PHE A 540 -24.96 -12.43 -21.86
N GLY A 541 -25.66 -12.22 -20.73
CA GLY A 541 -27.12 -12.06 -20.71
C GLY A 541 -27.80 -12.83 -19.58
N ASP A 542 -29.06 -12.46 -19.36
CA ASP A 542 -29.98 -13.11 -18.42
C ASP A 542 -30.69 -14.28 -19.12
N VAL A 543 -30.52 -15.47 -18.56
CA VAL A 543 -31.06 -16.75 -19.04
C VAL A 543 -32.00 -17.42 -18.02
N ARG A 544 -32.39 -16.69 -16.96
CA ARG A 544 -33.29 -17.20 -15.92
C ARG A 544 -34.64 -17.61 -16.51
N GLY A 545 -35.05 -18.85 -16.25
CA GLY A 545 -36.32 -19.39 -16.74
C GLY A 545 -36.33 -19.77 -18.22
N LEU A 546 -35.24 -19.53 -18.95
CA LEU A 546 -35.09 -19.86 -20.38
C LEU A 546 -34.68 -21.33 -20.56
N GLN A 547 -34.20 -21.71 -21.75
CA GLN A 547 -33.89 -23.10 -22.08
C GLN A 547 -32.45 -23.31 -22.54
N TRP A 548 -31.94 -24.51 -22.31
CA TRP A 548 -30.73 -25.04 -22.93
C TRP A 548 -31.03 -26.39 -23.58
N GLY A 549 -30.19 -26.87 -24.49
CA GLY A 549 -30.39 -28.17 -25.16
C GLY A 549 -29.12 -29.01 -25.29
N ASP A 550 -29.29 -30.29 -25.60
CA ASP A 550 -28.23 -31.28 -25.89
C ASP A 550 -28.08 -31.69 -27.37
N ASP A 551 -26.87 -31.94 -27.85
CA ASP A 551 -26.69 -32.27 -29.27
C ASP A 551 -27.09 -33.72 -29.66
N GLY A 552 -27.27 -34.59 -28.66
CA GLY A 552 -27.28 -36.04 -28.80
C GLY A 552 -28.43 -36.76 -28.10
N ARG A 553 -28.36 -38.09 -28.09
CA ARG A 553 -29.35 -38.95 -27.42
C ARG A 553 -28.87 -39.42 -26.05
N ASP A 554 -27.58 -39.40 -25.73
CA ASP A 554 -27.01 -40.21 -24.63
C ASP A 554 -26.50 -39.37 -23.45
N GLY A 555 -27.18 -38.26 -23.15
CA GLY A 555 -26.88 -37.47 -21.97
C GLY A 555 -27.06 -38.23 -20.65
N ILE A 556 -26.51 -37.66 -19.59
CA ILE A 556 -26.43 -38.27 -18.26
C ILE A 556 -27.07 -37.37 -17.21
N ARG A 557 -27.47 -37.98 -16.10
CA ARG A 557 -27.95 -37.30 -14.90
C ARG A 557 -27.23 -37.83 -13.68
N VAL A 558 -27.22 -37.02 -12.62
CA VAL A 558 -26.70 -37.43 -11.31
C VAL A 558 -27.79 -37.25 -10.26
N VAL A 559 -27.94 -38.24 -9.38
CA VAL A 559 -28.95 -38.31 -8.34
C VAL A 559 -28.27 -38.50 -6.98
N GLY A 560 -28.85 -37.89 -5.95
CA GLY A 560 -28.41 -38.05 -4.56
C GLY A 560 -27.36 -37.04 -4.09
N ILE A 561 -26.99 -36.07 -4.92
CA ILE A 561 -26.15 -34.96 -4.46
C ILE A 561 -26.95 -34.13 -3.44
N PRO A 562 -26.42 -33.84 -2.25
CA PRO A 562 -27.13 -33.02 -1.27
C PRO A 562 -27.50 -31.64 -1.84
N SER A 563 -28.77 -31.27 -1.77
CA SER A 563 -29.29 -30.05 -2.40
C SER A 563 -28.72 -28.76 -1.78
N ASP A 564 -28.27 -28.81 -0.52
CA ASP A 564 -27.57 -27.72 0.13
C ASP A 564 -26.16 -27.51 -0.43
N LYS A 565 -25.56 -28.51 -1.08
CA LYS A 565 -24.19 -28.48 -1.62
C LYS A 565 -24.10 -28.04 -3.08
N ILE A 566 -25.21 -28.02 -3.80
CA ILE A 566 -25.26 -27.61 -5.21
C ILE A 566 -26.17 -26.41 -5.45
N ILE A 567 -25.85 -25.68 -6.51
CA ILE A 567 -26.82 -24.86 -7.21
C ILE A 567 -27.26 -25.66 -8.43
N ASN A 568 -28.52 -26.09 -8.42
CA ASN A 568 -29.10 -26.87 -9.50
C ASN A 568 -29.68 -25.91 -10.55
N TYR A 569 -29.13 -25.90 -11.76
CA TYR A 569 -29.62 -25.07 -12.86
C TYR A 569 -30.66 -25.78 -13.72
N SER A 570 -30.66 -27.11 -13.75
CA SER A 570 -31.59 -27.89 -14.55
C SER A 570 -31.79 -29.30 -13.99
N SER A 571 -33.05 -29.75 -13.98
CA SER A 571 -33.43 -31.15 -13.73
C SER A 571 -33.37 -31.98 -15.03
N ASP A 572 -33.76 -33.26 -14.95
CA ASP A 572 -33.90 -34.17 -16.09
C ASP A 572 -35.28 -34.07 -16.78
N VAL A 573 -36.06 -33.02 -16.50
CA VAL A 573 -37.34 -32.73 -17.18
C VAL A 573 -37.09 -32.22 -18.59
N ASN A 574 -37.44 -33.03 -19.59
CA ASN A 574 -37.29 -32.68 -21.00
C ASN A 574 -38.56 -31.95 -21.48
N LEU A 575 -38.42 -30.72 -21.94
CA LEU A 575 -39.52 -29.91 -22.47
C LEU A 575 -39.92 -30.30 -23.89
N SER A 576 -39.04 -30.99 -24.61
CA SER A 576 -39.22 -31.28 -26.04
C SER A 576 -40.01 -32.56 -26.33
N GLN A 577 -40.23 -33.40 -25.31
CA GLN A 577 -40.99 -34.66 -25.37
C GLN A 577 -41.58 -34.95 -23.98
N ASP A 578 -42.70 -35.69 -23.90
CA ASP A 578 -43.18 -36.21 -22.62
C ASP A 578 -42.22 -37.31 -22.13
N ASN A 579 -41.55 -37.06 -21.00
CA ASN A 579 -40.62 -37.98 -20.37
C ASN A 579 -41.02 -38.34 -18.93
N SER A 580 -42.29 -38.14 -18.57
CA SER A 580 -42.79 -38.32 -17.20
C SER A 580 -42.48 -39.68 -16.57
N ASP A 581 -42.45 -40.76 -17.38
CA ASP A 581 -42.15 -42.13 -16.93
C ASP A 581 -40.68 -42.38 -16.58
N ILE A 582 -39.77 -41.46 -16.92
CA ILE A 582 -38.32 -41.63 -16.71
C ILE A 582 -37.68 -40.53 -15.85
N ILE A 583 -38.43 -39.49 -15.46
CA ILE A 583 -37.96 -38.45 -14.53
C ILE A 583 -37.58 -39.09 -13.19
N VAL A 584 -36.40 -38.73 -12.67
CA VAL A 584 -35.96 -39.18 -11.35
C VAL A 584 -35.96 -38.01 -10.38
N ASP A 585 -36.69 -38.14 -9.27
CA ASP A 585 -36.72 -37.13 -8.23
C ASP A 585 -35.31 -36.86 -7.69
N GLY A 586 -34.98 -35.57 -7.54
CA GLY A 586 -33.65 -35.12 -7.13
C GLY A 586 -32.52 -35.33 -8.17
N ALA A 587 -32.84 -35.66 -9.42
CA ALA A 587 -31.86 -35.70 -10.50
C ALA A 587 -31.44 -34.29 -10.96
N THR A 588 -30.17 -34.14 -11.31
CA THR A 588 -29.62 -32.95 -11.98
C THR A 588 -28.93 -33.33 -13.28
N THR A 589 -29.13 -32.50 -14.30
CA THR A 589 -28.42 -32.55 -15.60
C THR A 589 -27.47 -31.36 -15.76
N PHE A 590 -27.64 -30.29 -14.97
CA PHE A 590 -26.77 -29.13 -14.95
C PHE A 590 -26.74 -28.52 -13.56
N CYS A 591 -25.57 -28.52 -12.92
CA CYS A 591 -25.38 -27.90 -11.62
C CYS A 591 -23.96 -27.35 -11.46
N ARG A 592 -23.78 -26.48 -10.46
CA ARG A 592 -22.46 -26.21 -9.88
C ARG A 592 -22.39 -26.57 -8.41
N LEU A 593 -21.18 -26.86 -7.94
CA LEU A 593 -20.94 -26.99 -6.50
C LEU A 593 -20.87 -25.60 -5.84
N LYS A 594 -21.34 -25.49 -4.59
CA LYS A 594 -21.27 -24.22 -3.84
C LYS A 594 -19.92 -23.96 -3.21
N GLU A 595 -19.27 -25.01 -2.71
CA GLU A 595 -18.00 -24.95 -1.97
C GLU A 595 -16.77 -25.18 -2.85
N TYR A 596 -16.97 -25.59 -4.11
CA TYR A 596 -15.92 -26.01 -5.01
C TYR A 596 -16.13 -25.47 -6.43
N ASN A 597 -15.04 -25.28 -7.16
CA ASN A 597 -15.04 -24.68 -8.49
C ASN A 597 -15.41 -25.71 -9.58
N VAL A 598 -16.63 -26.23 -9.54
CA VAL A 598 -17.09 -27.27 -10.47
C VAL A 598 -18.38 -26.86 -11.15
N ILE A 599 -18.39 -26.91 -12.48
CA ILE A 599 -19.61 -26.96 -13.30
C ILE A 599 -19.74 -28.36 -13.87
N PHE A 600 -20.92 -28.95 -13.70
CA PHE A 600 -21.28 -30.20 -14.31
C PHE A 600 -22.44 -29.98 -15.28
N ILE A 601 -22.27 -30.46 -16.51
CA ILE A 601 -23.33 -30.59 -17.50
C ILE A 601 -23.32 -32.03 -17.99
N GLY A 602 -24.48 -32.68 -17.90
CA GLY A 602 -24.70 -34.06 -18.30
C GLY A 602 -24.88 -34.24 -19.80
N ASP A 603 -24.24 -33.38 -20.59
CA ASP A 603 -24.24 -33.44 -22.03
C ASP A 603 -22.89 -32.99 -22.58
N GLY A 604 -22.29 -33.83 -23.41
CA GLY A 604 -20.97 -33.63 -24.00
C GLY A 604 -21.00 -32.63 -25.15
N GLY A 605 -22.16 -32.47 -25.80
CA GLY A 605 -22.38 -31.53 -26.88
C GLY A 605 -23.12 -30.27 -26.51
N PHE A 606 -23.09 -29.86 -25.25
CA PHE A 606 -23.67 -28.59 -24.81
C PHE A 606 -23.07 -27.38 -25.56
N MET A 607 -21.86 -27.53 -26.12
CA MET A 607 -21.19 -26.53 -26.97
C MET A 607 -21.15 -26.91 -28.46
N ALA A 608 -21.89 -27.93 -28.88
CA ALA A 608 -21.85 -28.39 -30.25
C ALA A 608 -22.33 -27.30 -31.21
N GLY A 609 -21.47 -26.95 -32.16
CA GLY A 609 -21.67 -25.91 -33.15
C GLY A 609 -20.59 -26.01 -34.23
N GLN A 610 -20.98 -26.46 -35.43
CA GLN A 610 -20.12 -26.39 -36.62
C GLN A 610 -20.31 -25.04 -37.32
N ASP A 611 -19.32 -24.64 -38.12
CA ASP A 611 -19.38 -23.57 -39.13
C ASP A 611 -20.41 -23.83 -40.27
N LYS A 612 -21.67 -24.12 -39.90
CA LYS A 612 -22.83 -24.17 -40.80
C LYS A 612 -23.85 -23.16 -40.32
N LYS A 613 -24.53 -22.51 -41.26
CA LYS A 613 -25.37 -21.36 -40.97
C LYS A 613 -26.75 -21.80 -40.51
N MET A 614 -27.38 -21.02 -39.63
CA MET A 614 -28.82 -21.12 -39.42
C MET A 614 -29.53 -20.94 -40.76
N GLY A 615 -30.18 -22.01 -41.26
CA GLY A 615 -30.84 -22.04 -42.56
C GLY A 615 -30.24 -23.01 -43.60
N ASP A 616 -29.09 -23.64 -43.32
CA ASP A 616 -28.55 -24.69 -44.19
C ASP A 616 -29.49 -25.92 -44.25
N THR A 617 -29.77 -26.43 -45.44
CA THR A 617 -30.89 -27.35 -45.74
C THR A 617 -30.66 -28.83 -45.40
N ASN A 618 -29.70 -29.19 -44.55
CA ASN A 618 -29.40 -30.59 -44.21
C ASN A 618 -29.41 -30.81 -42.69
N VAL A 619 -30.33 -31.67 -42.21
CA VAL A 619 -30.32 -32.61 -41.04
C VAL A 619 -29.76 -32.17 -39.66
N TYR A 620 -28.96 -31.11 -39.54
CA TYR A 620 -28.24 -30.68 -38.33
C TYR A 620 -28.97 -29.64 -37.47
N LYS A 621 -30.24 -29.33 -37.76
CA LYS A 621 -31.03 -28.34 -37.00
C LYS A 621 -31.15 -28.69 -35.50
N HIS A 622 -31.00 -29.96 -35.17
CA HIS A 622 -31.21 -30.53 -33.84
C HIS A 622 -29.91 -30.82 -33.08
N THR A 623 -28.73 -30.66 -33.70
CA THR A 623 -27.43 -30.99 -33.09
C THR A 623 -26.54 -29.75 -32.87
N GLN A 624 -26.96 -28.58 -33.32
CA GLN A 624 -26.19 -27.34 -33.15
C GLN A 624 -26.82 -26.51 -32.05
N VAL A 625 -26.42 -26.70 -30.81
CA VAL A 625 -26.95 -25.94 -29.67
C VAL A 625 -26.22 -24.60 -29.49
N PHE A 626 -24.98 -24.52 -29.98
CA PHE A 626 -24.09 -23.38 -29.78
C PHE A 626 -24.00 -22.49 -31.02
N THR A 627 -24.39 -21.23 -30.87
CA THR A 627 -24.40 -20.26 -31.97
C THR A 627 -23.93 -18.87 -31.54
N ILE A 628 -23.33 -18.16 -32.50
CA ILE A 628 -22.71 -16.84 -32.35
C ILE A 628 -23.12 -15.93 -33.51
N SER A 629 -22.98 -14.61 -33.34
CA SER A 629 -23.25 -13.64 -34.39
C SER A 629 -22.21 -13.70 -35.52
N ASP A 630 -22.68 -13.54 -36.76
CA ASP A 630 -21.85 -13.45 -37.97
C ASP A 630 -21.28 -12.03 -38.21
N ASP A 631 -21.27 -11.16 -37.19
CA ASP A 631 -20.85 -9.75 -37.29
C ASP A 631 -19.32 -9.55 -37.20
N GLY A 632 -18.55 -10.63 -37.29
CA GLY A 632 -17.10 -10.64 -37.09
C GLY A 632 -16.66 -10.54 -35.63
N GLN A 633 -17.58 -10.30 -34.69
CA GLN A 633 -17.32 -10.24 -33.24
C GLN A 633 -17.79 -11.49 -32.51
N ALA A 634 -18.40 -12.47 -33.21
CA ALA A 634 -18.71 -13.79 -32.67
C ALA A 634 -19.39 -13.75 -31.29
N ARG A 635 -20.34 -12.83 -31.09
CA ARG A 635 -21.06 -12.65 -29.82
C ARG A 635 -22.01 -13.82 -29.62
N PRO A 636 -22.14 -14.38 -28.40
CA PRO A 636 -23.11 -15.44 -28.17
C PRO A 636 -24.53 -14.94 -28.42
N ILE A 637 -25.30 -15.71 -29.20
CA ILE A 637 -26.71 -15.45 -29.49
C ILE A 637 -27.54 -16.73 -29.28
N PRO A 638 -28.85 -16.64 -29.01
CA PRO A 638 -29.68 -17.84 -28.85
C PRO A 638 -29.87 -18.59 -30.18
N ASN A 639 -29.96 -19.92 -30.15
CA ASN A 639 -30.42 -20.71 -31.29
C ASN A 639 -31.95 -20.83 -31.24
N THR A 640 -32.63 -20.20 -32.20
CA THR A 640 -34.11 -20.12 -32.27
C THR A 640 -34.82 -21.29 -32.96
N GLN A 641 -34.09 -22.22 -33.57
CA GLN A 641 -34.66 -23.32 -34.38
C GLN A 641 -34.23 -24.71 -33.89
N TYR A 642 -34.09 -24.86 -32.58
CA TYR A 642 -33.56 -26.06 -31.94
C TYR A 642 -34.68 -26.98 -31.39
N GLY A 643 -34.50 -28.29 -31.32
CA GLY A 643 -35.51 -29.21 -30.77
C GLY A 643 -35.40 -30.61 -31.37
N ASN A 644 -36.47 -31.41 -31.38
CA ASN A 644 -36.49 -32.74 -31.99
C ASN A 644 -36.90 -32.73 -33.47
N SER A 645 -36.53 -33.77 -34.22
CA SER A 645 -36.91 -33.99 -35.63
C SER A 645 -38.42 -34.14 -35.92
N GLY A 646 -39.28 -33.90 -34.93
CA GLY A 646 -40.75 -33.99 -34.98
C GLY A 646 -41.51 -32.66 -35.11
N GLY A 647 -40.82 -31.51 -35.21
CA GLY A 647 -41.44 -30.22 -35.58
C GLY A 647 -41.79 -29.26 -34.43
N ILE A 648 -41.39 -29.55 -33.18
CA ILE A 648 -41.43 -28.58 -32.07
C ILE A 648 -40.05 -27.94 -31.94
N TYR A 649 -39.99 -26.63 -32.13
CA TYR A 649 -38.77 -25.84 -32.03
C TYR A 649 -38.80 -24.94 -30.80
N PHE A 650 -37.67 -24.83 -30.14
CA PHE A 650 -37.38 -24.03 -28.97
C PHE A 650 -36.25 -23.06 -29.29
N THR A 651 -36.20 -21.99 -28.49
CA THR A 651 -35.01 -21.15 -28.43
C THR A 651 -34.13 -21.65 -27.29
N VAL A 652 -32.89 -22.03 -27.59
CA VAL A 652 -31.91 -22.44 -26.57
C VAL A 652 -30.77 -21.44 -26.49
N TYR A 653 -30.23 -21.30 -25.28
CA TYR A 653 -29.33 -20.21 -24.90
C TYR A 653 -27.92 -20.70 -24.54
N ASN A 654 -27.53 -21.90 -24.99
CA ASN A 654 -26.27 -22.56 -24.62
C ASN A 654 -25.03 -21.67 -24.78
N SER A 655 -24.93 -20.85 -25.83
CA SER A 655 -23.78 -19.96 -26.04
C SER A 655 -23.72 -18.81 -25.03
N LEU A 656 -24.85 -18.25 -24.62
CA LEU A 656 -24.93 -17.25 -23.55
C LEU A 656 -24.58 -17.88 -22.20
N VAL A 657 -25.16 -19.06 -21.92
CA VAL A 657 -24.88 -19.83 -20.71
C VAL A 657 -23.39 -20.19 -20.63
N PHE A 658 -22.78 -20.63 -21.74
CA PHE A 658 -21.34 -20.89 -21.81
C PHE A 658 -20.52 -19.62 -21.53
N GLY A 659 -20.87 -18.48 -22.14
CA GLY A 659 -20.19 -17.22 -21.86
C GLY A 659 -20.20 -16.87 -20.37
N ASN A 660 -21.35 -17.07 -19.72
CA ASN A 660 -21.51 -16.85 -18.28
C ASN A 660 -20.69 -17.87 -17.46
N ILE A 661 -20.78 -19.18 -17.79
CA ILE A 661 -19.98 -20.26 -17.17
C ILE A 661 -18.49 -19.95 -17.26
N PHE A 662 -18.01 -19.61 -18.45
CA PHE A 662 -16.60 -19.38 -18.71
C PHE A 662 -16.12 -18.13 -17.95
N THR A 663 -16.94 -17.08 -17.88
CA THR A 663 -16.63 -15.91 -17.05
C THR A 663 -16.52 -16.27 -15.58
N TRP A 664 -17.48 -17.03 -15.05
CA TRP A 664 -17.45 -17.51 -13.67
C TRP A 664 -16.19 -18.34 -13.41
N ALA A 665 -15.85 -19.26 -14.31
CA ALA A 665 -14.68 -20.12 -14.21
C ALA A 665 -13.37 -19.31 -14.17
N LEU A 666 -13.24 -18.31 -15.03
CA LEU A 666 -12.08 -17.40 -15.05
C LEU A 666 -11.96 -16.61 -13.73
N LYS A 667 -13.07 -16.12 -13.19
CA LYS A 667 -13.09 -15.42 -11.89
C LYS A 667 -12.69 -16.35 -10.75
N GLN A 668 -13.24 -17.57 -10.68
CA GLN A 668 -12.86 -18.55 -9.65
C GLN A 668 -11.38 -18.93 -9.74
N ALA A 669 -10.84 -19.11 -10.96
CA ALA A 669 -9.43 -19.38 -11.18
C ALA A 669 -8.51 -18.21 -10.77
N GLU A 670 -9.01 -16.97 -10.73
CA GLU A 670 -8.26 -15.81 -10.24
C GLU A 670 -8.35 -15.68 -8.72
N LEU A 671 -9.54 -15.87 -8.14
CA LEU A 671 -9.80 -15.72 -6.70
C LEU A 671 -9.25 -16.88 -5.86
N THR A 672 -9.34 -18.10 -6.40
CA THR A 672 -8.94 -19.35 -5.74
C THR A 672 -8.03 -20.16 -6.67
N PRO A 673 -6.79 -19.70 -6.93
CA PRO A 673 -5.91 -20.36 -7.87
C PRO A 673 -5.52 -21.76 -7.37
N TYR A 674 -5.37 -22.70 -8.30
CA TYR A 674 -4.88 -24.05 -8.00
C TYR A 674 -3.52 -24.00 -7.30
N ARG A 675 -3.43 -24.67 -6.15
CA ARG A 675 -2.20 -24.82 -5.37
C ARG A 675 -1.75 -26.28 -5.40
N PRO A 676 -0.81 -26.64 -6.30
CA PRO A 676 -0.34 -28.02 -6.45
C PRO A 676 0.36 -28.57 -5.21
#